data_AF-A0AAW5ZHB5-F1
#
_entry.id   AF-A0AAW5ZHB5-F1
#
_cell.length_a   1.000
_cell.length_b   1.000
_cell.length_c   1.000
_cell.angle_alpha   90.00
_cell.angle_beta   90.00
_cell.angle_gamma   90.00
#
_symmetry.space_group_name_H-M   'P 1'
#
loop_
_entity.id
_entity.type
_entity.pdbx_description
1 polymer ?
#
loop_
_entity_poly.entity_id
_entity_poly.type
_entity_poly.pdbx_seq_one_letter_code
_entity_poly.pdbx_strand_id
1 'polypeptide(L)'
;YNKGSVLNAEDAVIDMYGRGSIGMLAIDNSTADNAGNITVDTLWIDDNDTTSLHTDLPGATAKDYGVGMATGTDTGGGARNNAIATNLEGGVITVYNAGAGMAAYGNSNMVINQGIINLEKNADYDANLGSNTLVGMAVYKGATAINDQTGVININVDTGQAFYNDGTGIILNYGEINLNGAEIDSTDSHYGAPAENLELLSELSASGENITKTVIRDGFVTIKPLANYGTEILNGDVDANLWLYNEDKASLTVNGDLNIVQGLENSGSMDADKLTANASVYNRASGSMTTELLMLKGGSAFFNEGSFSGVISGDSYKQNVVNTGEMTTVTDGSALINGSFVLYNEAGSTLTNSGNAIAGGENAIVNITRTSDSLSQVNRGKITATNGYSAIKTASTASNSNGKWIWNTETGVINGINPDAPLIDLGRGYNFANAGTINVQGDGSVAISGGTTSYTVQLVNSGTINVGTEQGKADGSNGEGLIGIKGNGSATTINNTKDGVINVYADNSWAFGGSTKAIVNNGIINLLCNIGCEIYAPNTTGTRNSQDGTADIIVPVASATPGQGNVPAAPVNAVSQQKLTNYTIGTNSDGSSGTLKANNLVISDNVKVNTGFSAGTADTTVVIDDVFKGENISGAENITSSSVVWNAKGSTDASGNVDVTMSKNAYTDVATDASVNDVAKALDAGYTNNELYTSLNVGTTAELNSALKQVSGSQATTVFREARVLSNRFSMLADAAPKVGNGLAFNVVAKGDPRAELGNNTEY
;
A
#
# COMPACT_ATOMS: atom_id res chain seq x y z
N TYR A 1 -14.17 -22.18 13.59
CA TYR A 1 -14.63 -22.29 12.20
C TYR A 1 -14.26 -21.09 11.35
N ASN A 2 -14.08 -19.88 11.89
CA ASN A 2 -13.41 -18.79 11.20
C ASN A 2 -12.55 -18.03 12.23
N LYS A 3 -11.27 -17.76 11.95
CA LYS A 3 -10.34 -17.09 12.89
C LYS A 3 -10.14 -17.81 14.22
N GLY A 4 -10.16 -19.15 14.21
CA GLY A 4 -9.86 -19.95 15.40
C GLY A 4 -8.35 -20.18 15.55
N SER A 5 -7.91 -20.49 16.76
CA SER A 5 -6.57 -21.00 17.02
C SER A 5 -6.64 -22.24 17.91
N VAL A 6 -5.72 -23.18 17.70
CA VAL A 6 -5.53 -24.35 18.56
C VAL A 6 -4.04 -24.53 18.82
N LEU A 7 -3.68 -24.82 20.07
CA LEU A 7 -2.30 -24.99 20.51
C LEU A 7 -2.16 -26.32 21.24
N ASN A 8 -1.23 -27.18 20.78
CA ASN A 8 -0.70 -28.28 21.57
C ASN A 8 0.57 -27.77 22.26
N ALA A 9 0.48 -27.46 23.55
CA ALA A 9 1.56 -26.79 24.29
C ALA A 9 2.77 -27.70 24.52
N GLU A 10 3.87 -27.12 24.99
CA GLU A 10 5.04 -27.86 25.48
C GLU A 10 4.60 -28.91 26.51
N ASP A 11 5.16 -30.12 26.42
CA ASP A 11 4.81 -31.34 27.18
C ASP A 11 3.41 -31.94 26.92
N ALA A 12 2.55 -31.32 26.11
CA ALA A 12 1.24 -31.89 25.78
C ALA A 12 1.36 -33.02 24.75
N VAL A 13 0.44 -33.99 24.82
CA VAL A 13 0.45 -35.21 24.00
C VAL A 13 -0.90 -35.42 23.33
N ILE A 14 -0.88 -35.68 22.02
CA ILE A 14 -2.03 -36.10 21.22
C ILE A 14 -1.68 -37.45 20.57
N ASP A 15 -2.25 -38.53 21.09
CA ASP A 15 -2.10 -39.86 20.49
C ASP A 15 -3.38 -40.26 19.74
N MET A 16 -3.20 -40.69 18.49
CA MET A 16 -4.29 -41.09 17.62
C MET A 16 -4.06 -42.47 17.04
N TYR A 17 -5.10 -43.30 17.15
CA TYR A 17 -5.09 -44.68 16.69
C TYR A 17 -6.27 -44.93 15.76
N GLY A 18 -6.02 -45.70 14.69
CA GLY A 18 -7.01 -46.05 13.68
C GLY A 18 -7.17 -45.02 12.57
N ARG A 19 -7.84 -45.42 11.48
CA ARG A 19 -7.97 -44.60 10.27
C ARG A 19 -8.95 -43.44 10.42
N GLY A 20 -8.71 -42.36 9.66
CA GLY A 20 -9.54 -41.16 9.58
C GLY A 20 -9.27 -40.12 10.66
N SER A 21 -8.19 -40.27 11.43
CA SER A 21 -7.84 -39.35 12.52
C SER A 21 -7.08 -38.11 12.05
N ILE A 22 -7.42 -36.95 12.59
CA ILE A 22 -6.68 -35.70 12.40
C ILE A 22 -6.36 -35.10 13.77
N GLY A 23 -5.08 -34.87 14.06
CA GLY A 23 -4.64 -34.45 15.40
C GLY A 23 -4.98 -33.00 15.66
N MET A 24 -4.51 -32.14 14.77
CA MET A 24 -4.82 -30.72 14.78
C MET A 24 -5.29 -30.28 13.39
N LEU A 25 -6.35 -29.48 13.33
CA LEU A 25 -6.97 -29.05 12.09
C LEU A 25 -7.25 -27.55 12.12
N ALA A 26 -6.65 -26.80 11.19
CA ALA A 26 -6.97 -25.41 10.96
C ALA A 26 -7.73 -25.22 9.63
N ILE A 27 -8.86 -24.52 9.70
CA ILE A 27 -9.74 -24.27 8.55
C ILE A 27 -10.23 -22.82 8.63
N ASP A 28 -10.23 -22.12 7.48
CA ASP A 28 -10.86 -20.80 7.29
C ASP A 28 -10.28 -19.72 8.23
N ASN A 29 -9.20 -19.08 7.79
CA ASN A 29 -8.47 -18.02 8.51
C ASN A 29 -8.01 -18.44 9.92
N SER A 30 -7.80 -19.73 10.16
CA SER A 30 -7.48 -20.29 11.48
C SER A 30 -6.03 -20.78 11.56
N THR A 31 -5.50 -20.92 12.78
CA THR A 31 -4.16 -21.45 13.04
C THR A 31 -4.16 -22.70 13.90
N ALA A 32 -3.16 -23.57 13.71
CA ALA A 32 -2.91 -24.72 14.56
C ALA A 32 -1.41 -24.82 14.84
N ASP A 33 -1.01 -24.75 16.11
CA ASP A 33 0.40 -24.71 16.50
C ASP A 33 0.75 -25.88 17.42
N ASN A 34 1.78 -26.66 17.08
CA ASN A 34 2.24 -27.78 17.89
C ASN A 34 3.63 -27.49 18.48
N ALA A 35 3.72 -27.40 19.80
CA ALA A 35 4.97 -27.40 20.58
C ALA A 35 5.14 -28.69 21.41
N GLY A 36 4.15 -29.60 21.37
CA GLY A 36 4.15 -30.87 22.09
C GLY A 36 4.38 -32.07 21.17
N ASN A 37 3.88 -33.24 21.60
CA ASN A 37 3.99 -34.50 20.86
C ASN A 37 2.66 -34.86 20.19
N ILE A 38 2.71 -35.25 18.93
CA ILE A 38 1.58 -35.84 18.19
C ILE A 38 2.01 -37.21 17.68
N THR A 39 1.27 -38.26 18.02
CA THR A 39 1.48 -39.62 17.50
C THR A 39 0.30 -40.02 16.63
N VAL A 40 0.58 -40.56 15.44
CA VAL A 40 -0.43 -41.01 14.48
C VAL A 40 -0.14 -42.45 14.10
N ASP A 41 -1.00 -43.39 14.51
CA ASP A 41 -0.88 -44.81 14.15
C ASP A 41 -2.19 -45.35 13.57
N THR A 42 -2.32 -45.22 12.26
CA THR A 42 -3.61 -45.41 11.56
C THR A 42 -3.92 -46.85 11.23
N LEU A 43 -2.92 -47.73 11.27
CA LEU A 43 -3.08 -49.16 11.00
C LEU A 43 -3.24 -49.99 12.26
N TRP A 44 -3.10 -49.37 13.43
CA TRP A 44 -3.35 -50.02 14.70
C TRP A 44 -4.80 -50.51 14.82
N ILE A 45 -4.97 -51.70 15.37
CA ILE A 45 -6.26 -52.34 15.64
C ILE A 45 -6.22 -52.91 17.07
N ASP A 46 -7.27 -52.71 17.86
CA ASP A 46 -7.38 -53.31 19.20
C ASP A 46 -7.51 -54.84 19.07
N ASP A 47 -6.84 -55.60 19.94
CA ASP A 47 -6.91 -57.07 19.94
C ASP A 47 -8.35 -57.62 20.08
N ASN A 48 -9.28 -56.83 20.64
CA ASN A 48 -10.69 -57.20 20.79
C ASN A 48 -11.58 -56.64 19.66
N ASP A 49 -11.03 -55.89 18.71
CA ASP A 49 -11.77 -55.42 17.55
C ASP A 49 -12.03 -56.59 16.60
N THR A 50 -13.30 -56.89 16.41
CA THR A 50 -13.78 -57.97 15.52
C THR A 50 -14.36 -57.42 14.22
N THR A 51 -14.29 -56.11 14.02
CA THR A 51 -14.76 -55.45 12.82
C THR A 51 -13.74 -55.60 11.69
N SER A 52 -14.22 -55.64 10.45
CA SER A 52 -13.37 -55.63 9.26
C SER A 52 -13.41 -54.24 8.65
N LEU A 53 -12.26 -53.74 8.19
CA LEU A 53 -12.21 -52.48 7.44
C LEU A 53 -13.15 -52.55 6.23
N HIS A 54 -13.99 -51.54 6.07
CA HIS A 54 -14.95 -51.51 4.98
C HIS A 54 -14.23 -51.26 3.65
N THR A 55 -14.62 -51.99 2.60
CA THR A 55 -13.88 -52.04 1.33
C THR A 55 -14.01 -50.80 0.45
N ASP A 56 -14.94 -49.90 0.77
CA ASP A 56 -15.16 -48.64 0.03
C ASP A 56 -14.40 -47.44 0.63
N LEU A 57 -13.64 -47.65 1.71
CA LEU A 57 -12.87 -46.59 2.33
C LEU A 57 -11.70 -46.19 1.42
N PRO A 58 -11.51 -44.88 1.16
CA PRO A 58 -10.32 -44.39 0.50
C PRO A 58 -9.04 -44.86 1.22
N GLY A 59 -7.99 -45.11 0.45
CA GLY A 59 -6.71 -45.59 0.97
C GLY A 59 -5.57 -45.41 -0.02
N ALA A 60 -5.73 -44.48 -0.96
CA ALA A 60 -4.79 -44.27 -2.06
C ALA A 60 -3.72 -43.24 -1.71
N THR A 61 -3.96 -42.38 -0.71
CA THR A 61 -3.06 -41.30 -0.32
C THR A 61 -2.92 -41.21 1.19
N ALA A 62 -1.81 -40.66 1.68
CA ALA A 62 -1.52 -40.52 3.11
C ALA A 62 -2.67 -39.89 3.93
N LYS A 63 -3.34 -38.85 3.39
CA LYS A 63 -4.48 -38.21 4.07
C LYS A 63 -5.69 -39.11 4.29
N ASP A 64 -5.84 -40.18 3.50
CA ASP A 64 -6.96 -41.13 3.63
C ASP A 64 -6.81 -42.01 4.88
N TYR A 65 -5.58 -42.12 5.40
CA TYR A 65 -5.26 -42.88 6.60
C TYR A 65 -5.36 -42.01 7.84
N GLY A 66 -4.62 -40.90 7.90
CA GLY A 66 -4.65 -39.98 9.03
C GLY A 66 -3.57 -38.91 8.90
N VAL A 67 -3.74 -37.81 9.63
CA VAL A 67 -2.85 -36.65 9.55
C VAL A 67 -2.53 -36.10 10.93
N GLY A 68 -1.25 -35.86 11.24
CA GLY A 68 -0.85 -35.21 12.49
C GLY A 68 -1.41 -33.79 12.58
N MET A 69 -1.02 -32.94 11.63
CA MET A 69 -1.54 -31.58 11.51
C MET A 69 -2.06 -31.29 10.09
N ALA A 70 -3.26 -30.73 9.96
CA ALA A 70 -3.87 -30.47 8.66
C ALA A 70 -4.37 -29.02 8.50
N THR A 71 -4.32 -28.53 7.26
CA THR A 71 -5.00 -27.28 6.87
C THR A 71 -5.93 -27.47 5.67
N GLY A 72 -7.06 -26.76 5.73
CA GLY A 72 -8.10 -26.86 4.72
C GLY A 72 -8.95 -28.13 4.84
N THR A 73 -9.86 -28.34 3.89
CA THR A 73 -10.77 -29.50 3.89
C THR A 73 -11.23 -29.87 2.48
N ASP A 74 -11.43 -31.15 2.20
CA ASP A 74 -12.01 -31.65 0.95
C ASP A 74 -13.53 -31.91 1.05
N THR A 75 -14.16 -31.47 2.13
CA THR A 75 -15.62 -31.57 2.32
C THR A 75 -16.41 -30.62 1.40
N GLY A 76 -17.74 -30.81 1.30
CA GLY A 76 -18.62 -30.07 0.39
C GLY A 76 -18.62 -28.53 0.53
N GLY A 77 -17.96 -27.98 1.55
CA GLY A 77 -17.71 -26.55 1.71
C GLY A 77 -16.52 -25.99 0.92
N GLY A 78 -15.76 -26.86 0.24
CA GLY A 78 -14.52 -26.51 -0.44
C GLY A 78 -13.35 -26.33 0.55
N ALA A 79 -12.15 -26.14 -0.01
CA ALA A 79 -10.88 -26.04 0.73
C ALA A 79 -10.86 -25.04 1.89
N ARG A 80 -11.74 -24.03 1.84
CA ARG A 80 -11.62 -22.79 2.62
C ARG A 80 -10.25 -22.16 2.36
N ASN A 81 -9.89 -21.17 3.17
CA ASN A 81 -8.81 -20.27 2.79
C ASN A 81 -8.04 -19.75 4.00
N ASN A 82 -6.77 -19.41 3.80
CA ASN A 82 -5.88 -18.77 4.78
C ASN A 82 -5.69 -19.53 6.10
N ALA A 83 -5.72 -20.87 6.08
CA ALA A 83 -5.40 -21.66 7.27
C ALA A 83 -3.91 -22.05 7.30
N ILE A 84 -3.30 -21.95 8.47
CA ILE A 84 -1.87 -22.26 8.69
C ILE A 84 -1.76 -23.27 9.84
N ALA A 85 -0.98 -24.32 9.65
CA ALA A 85 -0.59 -25.20 10.74
C ALA A 85 0.94 -25.26 10.85
N THR A 86 1.46 -25.07 12.05
CA THR A 86 2.89 -24.98 12.32
C THR A 86 3.29 -26.03 13.35
N ASN A 87 4.16 -26.96 12.97
CA ASN A 87 4.91 -27.74 13.94
C ASN A 87 6.07 -26.86 14.42
N LEU A 88 5.94 -26.26 15.59
CA LEU A 88 6.90 -25.29 16.13
C LEU A 88 8.23 -25.97 16.49
N GLU A 89 9.29 -25.18 16.66
CA GLU A 89 10.55 -25.65 17.23
C GLU A 89 10.30 -26.35 18.57
N GLY A 90 10.83 -27.56 18.73
CA GLY A 90 10.58 -28.44 19.89
C GLY A 90 9.34 -29.36 19.76
N GLY A 91 8.42 -29.06 18.83
CA GLY A 91 7.29 -29.93 18.52
C GLY A 91 7.71 -31.20 17.77
N VAL A 92 7.08 -32.33 18.11
CA VAL A 92 7.36 -33.63 17.48
C VAL A 92 6.08 -34.24 16.93
N ILE A 93 6.10 -34.66 15.67
CA ILE A 93 5.04 -35.45 15.04
C ILE A 93 5.64 -36.81 14.66
N THR A 94 5.08 -37.91 15.16
CA THR A 94 5.49 -39.26 14.78
C THR A 94 4.35 -39.97 14.09
N VAL A 95 4.60 -40.45 12.87
CA VAL A 95 3.62 -41.18 12.07
C VAL A 95 4.09 -42.62 11.90
N TYR A 96 3.30 -43.56 12.40
CA TYR A 96 3.52 -44.99 12.25
C TYR A 96 2.74 -45.53 11.07
N ASN A 97 3.44 -46.33 10.26
CA ASN A 97 2.92 -47.23 9.23
C ASN A 97 2.25 -46.58 8.01
N ALA A 98 1.27 -45.69 8.21
CA ALA A 98 0.58 -44.95 7.16
C ALA A 98 -0.02 -43.65 7.73
N GLY A 99 -0.04 -42.60 6.92
CA GLY A 99 -0.52 -41.27 7.29
C GLY A 99 0.40 -40.17 6.79
N ALA A 100 0.00 -38.92 7.02
CA ALA A 100 0.83 -37.76 6.80
C ALA A 100 1.22 -37.10 8.13
N GLY A 101 2.47 -36.65 8.28
CA GLY A 101 2.87 -35.83 9.42
C GLY A 101 2.11 -34.51 9.39
N MET A 102 2.18 -33.83 8.26
CA MET A 102 1.40 -32.63 7.98
C MET A 102 0.76 -32.67 6.58
N ALA A 103 -0.44 -32.11 6.42
CA ALA A 103 -1.06 -32.01 5.10
C ALA A 103 -1.83 -30.69 4.88
N ALA A 104 -1.69 -30.09 3.70
CA ALA A 104 -2.42 -28.87 3.32
C ALA A 104 -3.29 -29.11 2.08
N TYR A 105 -4.49 -28.53 2.07
CA TYR A 105 -5.46 -28.67 0.97
C TYR A 105 -6.02 -27.30 0.55
N GLY A 106 -5.81 -26.88 -0.71
CA GLY A 106 -6.29 -25.60 -1.26
C GLY A 106 -5.24 -24.48 -1.37
N ASN A 107 -5.31 -23.70 -2.45
CA ASN A 107 -4.35 -22.65 -2.86
C ASN A 107 -3.89 -21.60 -1.83
N SER A 108 -4.56 -21.47 -0.69
CA SER A 108 -4.22 -20.46 0.35
C SER A 108 -4.00 -21.09 1.72
N ASN A 109 -3.98 -22.42 1.80
CA ASN A 109 -3.75 -23.15 3.03
C ASN A 109 -2.33 -23.71 3.04
N MET A 110 -1.75 -23.81 4.22
CA MET A 110 -0.33 -24.10 4.36
C MET A 110 -0.01 -24.94 5.59
N VAL A 111 1.02 -25.75 5.48
CA VAL A 111 1.67 -26.43 6.61
C VAL A 111 3.16 -26.06 6.68
N ILE A 112 3.66 -25.80 7.89
CA ILE A 112 5.04 -25.40 8.16
C ILE A 112 5.65 -26.32 9.22
N ASN A 113 6.79 -26.93 8.92
CA ASN A 113 7.55 -27.71 9.88
C ASN A 113 8.81 -26.95 10.33
N GLN A 114 8.86 -26.57 11.61
CA GLN A 114 10.03 -26.04 12.33
C GLN A 114 10.56 -27.03 13.38
N GLY A 115 9.78 -28.07 13.69
CA GLY A 115 10.14 -29.14 14.63
C GLY A 115 10.58 -30.42 13.93
N ILE A 116 10.28 -31.56 14.56
CA ILE A 116 10.66 -32.89 14.06
C ILE A 116 9.44 -33.65 13.57
N ILE A 117 9.51 -34.21 12.36
CA ILE A 117 8.57 -35.21 11.85
C ILE A 117 9.30 -36.54 11.71
N ASN A 118 8.80 -37.60 12.35
CA ASN A 118 9.34 -38.95 12.25
C ASN A 118 8.35 -39.87 11.50
N LEU A 119 8.82 -40.55 10.47
CA LEU A 119 8.10 -41.62 9.79
C LEU A 119 8.67 -42.96 10.23
N GLU A 120 7.85 -43.72 10.95
CA GLU A 120 8.25 -44.93 11.66
C GLU A 120 7.40 -46.13 11.24
N LYS A 121 7.89 -47.34 11.56
CA LYS A 121 7.12 -48.58 11.43
C LYS A 121 7.06 -49.31 12.75
N ASN A 122 5.93 -49.98 13.00
CA ASN A 122 5.77 -50.88 14.13
C ASN A 122 5.22 -52.24 13.66
N ALA A 123 4.58 -53.01 14.55
CA ALA A 123 4.07 -54.34 14.24
C ALA A 123 2.97 -54.37 13.17
N ASP A 124 2.25 -53.26 12.97
CA ASP A 124 1.10 -53.14 12.06
C ASP A 124 1.49 -52.62 10.66
N TYR A 125 2.80 -52.54 10.38
CA TYR A 125 3.32 -52.07 9.10
C TYR A 125 2.97 -53.00 7.93
N ASP A 126 2.36 -52.43 6.89
CA ASP A 126 2.11 -53.12 5.62
C ASP A 126 3.04 -52.58 4.51
N ALA A 127 4.07 -53.37 4.18
CA ALA A 127 5.03 -53.05 3.13
C ALA A 127 4.45 -53.03 1.71
N ASN A 128 3.21 -53.49 1.52
CA ASN A 128 2.54 -53.47 0.21
C ASN A 128 1.83 -52.15 -0.08
N LEU A 129 1.73 -51.25 0.90
CA LEU A 129 1.18 -49.93 0.69
C LEU A 129 2.12 -49.09 -0.19
N GLY A 130 1.53 -48.18 -0.98
CA GLY A 130 2.29 -47.31 -1.88
C GLY A 130 3.13 -46.29 -1.11
N SER A 131 4.21 -45.80 -1.70
CA SER A 131 5.10 -44.84 -1.03
C SER A 131 4.42 -43.51 -0.67
N ASN A 132 3.32 -43.19 -1.33
CA ASN A 132 2.51 -42.01 -1.10
C ASN A 132 1.50 -42.17 0.07
N THR A 133 1.54 -43.29 0.80
CA THR A 133 0.66 -43.52 1.96
C THR A 133 1.33 -43.24 3.30
N LEU A 134 2.65 -43.08 3.36
CA LEU A 134 3.38 -42.65 4.56
C LEU A 134 4.29 -41.47 4.20
N VAL A 135 3.88 -40.26 4.58
CA VAL A 135 4.48 -39.02 4.08
C VAL A 135 4.78 -38.04 5.22
N GLY A 136 5.91 -37.33 5.16
CA GLY A 136 6.24 -36.25 6.09
C GLY A 136 5.27 -35.08 5.94
N MET A 137 5.28 -34.43 4.77
CA MET A 137 4.41 -33.32 4.42
C MET A 137 3.74 -33.51 3.06
N ALA A 138 2.42 -33.31 2.98
CA ALA A 138 1.64 -33.52 1.76
C ALA A 138 0.85 -32.27 1.34
N VAL A 139 0.88 -31.92 0.04
CA VAL A 139 0.08 -30.82 -0.52
C VAL A 139 -0.90 -31.29 -1.58
N TYR A 140 -2.08 -30.70 -1.54
CA TYR A 140 -3.20 -31.02 -2.43
C TYR A 140 -3.88 -29.73 -2.91
N LYS A 141 -4.37 -29.73 -4.15
CA LYS A 141 -5.17 -28.63 -4.73
C LYS A 141 -4.55 -27.24 -4.52
N GLY A 142 -3.28 -27.08 -4.90
CA GLY A 142 -2.58 -25.79 -4.87
C GLY A 142 -2.01 -25.36 -3.53
N ALA A 143 -2.15 -26.17 -2.48
CA ALA A 143 -1.65 -25.81 -1.15
C ALA A 143 -0.11 -25.74 -1.06
N THR A 144 0.38 -25.23 0.07
CA THR A 144 1.82 -25.04 0.30
C THR A 144 2.32 -25.86 1.50
N ALA A 145 3.49 -26.50 1.35
CA ALA A 145 4.23 -27.13 2.43
C ALA A 145 5.63 -26.50 2.53
N ILE A 146 6.04 -26.20 3.76
CA ILE A 146 7.35 -25.58 4.04
C ILE A 146 8.04 -26.39 5.13
N ASN A 147 9.13 -27.06 4.78
CA ASN A 147 10.08 -27.52 5.78
C ASN A 147 11.04 -26.36 6.05
N ASP A 148 10.84 -25.67 7.17
CA ASP A 148 11.60 -24.50 7.59
C ASP A 148 13.07 -24.87 7.86
N GLN A 149 13.96 -23.88 7.97
CA GLN A 149 15.39 -24.09 8.23
C GLN A 149 15.65 -24.91 9.52
N THR A 150 14.75 -24.83 10.49
CA THR A 150 14.80 -25.60 11.74
C THR A 150 14.13 -26.97 11.65
N GLY A 151 13.33 -27.20 10.60
CA GLY A 151 12.54 -28.40 10.41
C GLY A 151 13.39 -29.62 10.05
N VAL A 152 13.10 -30.74 10.70
CA VAL A 152 13.73 -32.04 10.41
C VAL A 152 12.66 -33.07 10.05
N ILE A 153 12.85 -33.77 8.93
CA ILE A 153 12.02 -34.92 8.55
C ILE A 153 12.88 -36.18 8.57
N ASN A 154 12.60 -37.10 9.50
CA ASN A 154 13.25 -38.39 9.60
C ASN A 154 12.39 -39.49 9.00
N ILE A 155 12.98 -40.30 8.12
CA ILE A 155 12.37 -41.44 7.47
C ILE A 155 13.09 -42.69 7.94
N ASN A 156 12.45 -43.49 8.78
CA ASN A 156 13.01 -44.70 9.38
C ASN A 156 12.30 -45.97 8.87
N VAL A 157 11.82 -45.90 7.63
CA VAL A 157 11.00 -46.91 6.94
C VAL A 157 11.43 -47.06 5.49
N ASP A 158 11.11 -48.20 4.88
CA ASP A 158 11.57 -48.54 3.52
C ASP A 158 10.70 -47.92 2.39
N THR A 159 9.47 -47.47 2.70
CA THR A 159 8.52 -46.96 1.70
C THR A 159 8.08 -45.51 1.92
N GLY A 160 8.56 -44.85 2.98
CA GLY A 160 8.12 -43.49 3.35
C GLY A 160 8.71 -42.40 2.45
N GLN A 161 8.03 -41.25 2.38
CA GLN A 161 8.49 -40.08 1.62
C GLN A 161 8.47 -38.80 2.46
N ALA A 162 9.44 -37.91 2.28
CA ALA A 162 9.43 -36.60 2.93
C ALA A 162 8.27 -35.75 2.41
N PHE A 163 8.10 -35.69 1.08
CA PHE A 163 7.10 -34.85 0.45
C PHE A 163 6.18 -35.59 -0.51
N TYR A 164 4.91 -35.18 -0.53
CA TYR A 164 3.94 -35.54 -1.56
C TYR A 164 3.28 -34.29 -2.16
N ASN A 165 3.12 -34.28 -3.48
CA ASN A 165 2.41 -33.23 -4.20
C ASN A 165 1.48 -33.89 -5.23
N ASP A 166 0.21 -33.47 -5.27
CA ASP A 166 -0.75 -33.93 -6.29
C ASP A 166 -0.51 -33.35 -7.69
N GLY A 167 0.59 -32.59 -7.85
CA GLY A 167 1.00 -31.91 -9.07
C GLY A 167 0.48 -30.48 -9.18
N THR A 168 -0.18 -29.97 -8.14
CA THR A 168 -0.75 -28.61 -8.16
C THR A 168 -0.22 -27.68 -7.07
N GLY A 169 0.35 -28.22 -5.98
CA GLY A 169 0.83 -27.44 -4.84
C GLY A 169 2.27 -26.99 -4.94
N ILE A 170 2.75 -26.29 -3.91
CA ILE A 170 4.12 -25.79 -3.78
C ILE A 170 4.78 -26.45 -2.57
N ILE A 171 6.01 -26.94 -2.74
CA ILE A 171 6.85 -27.44 -1.64
C ILE A 171 8.10 -26.58 -1.58
N LEU A 172 8.44 -26.09 -0.39
CA LEU A 172 9.69 -25.40 -0.11
C LEU A 172 10.45 -26.17 0.97
N ASN A 173 11.72 -26.48 0.71
CA ASN A 173 12.58 -27.15 1.69
C ASN A 173 13.82 -26.31 2.01
N TYR A 174 13.91 -25.89 3.26
CA TYR A 174 15.03 -25.17 3.86
C TYR A 174 15.70 -25.96 4.99
N GLY A 175 15.03 -27.00 5.50
CA GLY A 175 15.51 -27.87 6.58
C GLY A 175 16.09 -29.21 6.13
N GLU A 176 16.31 -30.08 7.10
CA GLU A 176 16.99 -31.37 6.94
C GLU A 176 16.01 -32.52 6.64
N ILE A 177 16.44 -33.45 5.80
CA ILE A 177 15.70 -34.68 5.50
C ILE A 177 16.66 -35.86 5.64
N ASN A 178 16.31 -36.79 6.52
CA ASN A 178 17.17 -37.90 6.90
C ASN A 178 16.48 -39.24 6.57
N LEU A 179 17.24 -40.16 5.99
CA LEU A 179 16.86 -41.57 5.83
C LEU A 179 17.73 -42.41 6.76
N ASN A 180 17.11 -43.10 7.72
CA ASN A 180 17.80 -43.93 8.72
C ASN A 180 18.95 -43.19 9.45
N GLY A 181 18.73 -41.91 9.76
CA GLY A 181 19.68 -41.06 10.47
C GLY A 181 20.79 -40.44 9.62
N ALA A 182 20.75 -40.59 8.29
CA ALA A 182 21.68 -39.92 7.37
C ALA A 182 20.93 -38.98 6.42
N GLU A 183 21.47 -37.79 6.19
CA GLU A 183 20.89 -36.80 5.28
C GLU A 183 20.84 -37.34 3.83
N ILE A 184 19.73 -37.08 3.13
CA ILE A 184 19.53 -37.46 1.73
C ILE A 184 19.39 -36.24 0.82
N ASP A 185 19.79 -36.41 -0.44
CA ASP A 185 19.58 -35.38 -1.47
C ASP A 185 18.21 -35.52 -2.18
N SER A 186 17.87 -34.52 -2.99
CA SER A 186 16.59 -34.45 -3.70
C SER A 186 16.39 -35.49 -4.81
N THR A 187 17.38 -36.32 -5.11
CA THR A 187 17.29 -37.39 -6.10
C THR A 187 16.91 -38.74 -5.49
N ASP A 188 16.98 -38.88 -4.17
CA ASP A 188 16.54 -40.08 -3.47
C ASP A 188 15.01 -40.26 -3.57
N SER A 189 14.54 -41.50 -3.78
CA SER A 189 13.11 -41.79 -3.91
C SER A 189 12.30 -41.47 -2.65
N HIS A 190 12.93 -41.47 -1.47
CA HIS A 190 12.32 -41.08 -0.20
C HIS A 190 12.19 -39.57 -0.05
N TYR A 191 12.82 -38.75 -0.90
CA TYR A 191 12.54 -37.32 -0.95
C TYR A 191 11.09 -37.08 -1.40
N GLY A 192 10.61 -37.89 -2.34
CA GLY A 192 9.25 -37.82 -2.87
C GLY A 192 9.10 -36.72 -3.92
N ALA A 193 8.13 -35.83 -3.73
CA ALA A 193 7.91 -34.71 -4.64
C ALA A 193 9.06 -33.68 -4.54
N PRO A 194 9.53 -33.10 -5.66
CA PRO A 194 10.60 -32.11 -5.63
C PRO A 194 10.14 -30.83 -4.93
N ALA A 195 11.06 -30.19 -4.22
CA ALA A 195 10.88 -28.85 -3.68
C ALA A 195 11.29 -27.78 -4.71
N GLU A 196 10.59 -26.65 -4.72
CA GLU A 196 10.94 -25.49 -5.53
C GLU A 196 12.21 -24.82 -4.99
N ASN A 197 13.09 -24.39 -5.88
CA ASN A 197 14.30 -23.67 -5.52
C ASN A 197 14.05 -22.16 -5.44
N LEU A 198 13.14 -21.76 -4.56
CA LEU A 198 12.73 -20.37 -4.36
C LEU A 198 13.03 -19.92 -2.93
N GLU A 199 13.25 -18.62 -2.75
CA GLU A 199 13.36 -17.99 -1.44
C GLU A 199 12.02 -17.49 -0.94
N LEU A 200 11.72 -17.79 0.31
CA LEU A 200 10.50 -17.30 0.93
C LEU A 200 10.60 -15.80 1.21
N LEU A 201 9.77 -15.02 0.53
CA LEU A 201 9.56 -13.61 0.86
C LEU A 201 8.45 -13.52 1.92
N SER A 202 8.86 -13.34 3.17
CA SER A 202 7.98 -13.38 4.34
C SER A 202 7.47 -12.00 4.79
N GLU A 203 8.13 -10.92 4.36
CA GLU A 203 7.81 -9.54 4.72
C GLU A 203 8.39 -8.55 3.70
N LEU A 204 7.85 -7.32 3.72
CA LEU A 204 8.29 -6.18 2.93
C LEU A 204 8.53 -4.98 3.87
N SER A 205 9.23 -3.96 3.39
CA SER A 205 9.56 -2.75 4.13
C SER A 205 8.37 -2.13 4.87
N ALA A 206 8.59 -1.83 6.15
CA ALA A 206 7.68 -1.01 6.95
C ALA A 206 7.82 0.48 6.59
N SER A 207 6.91 1.31 7.13
CA SER A 207 6.90 2.75 6.86
C SER A 207 8.22 3.41 7.26
N GLY A 208 8.86 4.08 6.29
CA GLY A 208 10.14 4.77 6.47
C GLY A 208 11.37 3.87 6.38
N GLU A 209 11.20 2.56 6.19
CA GLU A 209 12.30 1.65 5.93
C GLU A 209 12.75 1.73 4.46
N ASN A 210 14.01 1.40 4.23
CA ASN A 210 14.59 1.24 2.91
C ASN A 210 15.39 -0.07 2.89
N ILE A 211 14.82 -1.10 2.30
CA ILE A 211 15.35 -2.46 2.30
C ILE A 211 15.66 -2.88 0.87
N THR A 212 16.78 -3.57 0.69
CA THR A 212 17.14 -4.26 -0.55
C THR A 212 17.38 -5.73 -0.25
N LYS A 213 16.70 -6.62 -0.98
CA LYS A 213 16.88 -8.07 -0.90
C LYS A 213 17.38 -8.59 -2.23
N THR A 214 18.36 -9.47 -2.20
CA THR A 214 18.91 -10.11 -3.39
C THR A 214 18.76 -11.61 -3.25
N VAL A 215 18.08 -12.22 -4.21
CA VAL A 215 17.88 -13.66 -4.22
C VAL A 215 19.20 -14.37 -4.55
N ILE A 216 19.48 -15.46 -3.85
CA ILE A 216 20.56 -16.43 -4.12
C ILE A 216 20.04 -17.73 -4.77
N ARG A 217 18.73 -17.94 -4.74
CA ARG A 217 18.01 -19.01 -5.46
C ARG A 217 17.38 -18.50 -6.77
N ASP A 218 16.43 -19.25 -7.35
CA ASP A 218 15.88 -18.95 -8.67
C ASP A 218 14.89 -17.77 -8.66
N GLY A 219 14.35 -17.40 -7.49
CA GLY A 219 13.41 -16.29 -7.33
C GLY A 219 12.83 -16.23 -5.92
N PHE A 220 12.08 -15.17 -5.63
CA PHE A 220 11.28 -15.02 -4.43
C PHE A 220 9.89 -15.62 -4.62
N VAL A 221 9.31 -16.16 -3.54
CA VAL A 221 7.93 -16.62 -3.52
C VAL A 221 7.19 -16.06 -2.32
N THR A 222 5.99 -15.54 -2.52
CA THR A 222 5.09 -15.17 -1.41
C THR A 222 4.08 -16.28 -1.16
N ILE A 223 3.75 -16.46 0.12
CA ILE A 223 2.87 -17.53 0.61
C ILE A 223 1.75 -16.99 1.52
N LYS A 224 1.78 -15.70 1.82
CA LYS A 224 0.75 -14.92 2.54
C LYS A 224 0.58 -13.58 1.81
N PRO A 225 -0.55 -12.86 1.97
CA PRO A 225 -0.65 -11.51 1.48
C PRO A 225 0.43 -10.61 2.11
N LEU A 226 1.08 -9.75 1.32
CA LEU A 226 2.14 -8.85 1.79
C LEU A 226 1.87 -7.41 1.36
N ALA A 227 2.16 -6.46 2.25
CA ALA A 227 2.06 -5.03 1.97
C ALA A 227 3.40 -4.34 2.21
N ASN A 228 3.86 -3.60 1.20
CA ASN A 228 4.99 -2.69 1.31
C ASN A 228 4.50 -1.31 1.77
N TYR A 229 5.11 -0.78 2.82
CA TYR A 229 4.84 0.55 3.39
C TYR A 229 6.04 1.51 3.26
N GLY A 230 7.20 1.01 2.84
CA GLY A 230 8.45 1.76 2.73
C GLY A 230 9.05 1.71 1.34
N THR A 231 10.37 1.75 1.26
CA THR A 231 11.12 1.51 0.02
C THR A 231 11.66 0.09 0.03
N GLU A 232 11.24 -0.73 -0.93
CA GLU A 232 11.70 -2.11 -1.12
C GLU A 232 12.32 -2.27 -2.51
N ILE A 233 13.49 -2.88 -2.57
CA ILE A 233 14.15 -3.29 -3.82
C ILE A 233 14.39 -4.80 -3.76
N LEU A 234 13.73 -5.55 -4.65
CA LEU A 234 13.89 -6.99 -4.80
C LEU A 234 14.73 -7.26 -6.06
N ASN A 235 15.95 -7.77 -5.88
CA ASN A 235 16.82 -8.19 -6.98
C ASN A 235 16.59 -9.68 -7.28
N GLY A 236 15.75 -9.96 -8.26
CA GLY A 236 15.34 -11.31 -8.66
C GLY A 236 13.86 -11.38 -9.03
N ASP A 237 13.47 -12.48 -9.66
CA ASP A 237 12.08 -12.77 -10.00
C ASP A 237 11.23 -12.94 -8.74
N VAL A 238 9.94 -12.59 -8.80
CA VAL A 238 9.01 -12.66 -7.67
C VAL A 238 7.71 -13.35 -8.09
N ASP A 239 7.44 -14.50 -7.50
CA ASP A 239 6.16 -15.21 -7.59
C ASP A 239 5.25 -14.83 -6.42
N ALA A 240 4.38 -13.83 -6.64
CA ALA A 240 3.37 -13.43 -5.69
C ALA A 240 2.11 -14.31 -5.81
N ASN A 241 2.12 -15.45 -5.11
CA ASN A 241 1.00 -16.40 -5.16
C ASN A 241 -0.28 -15.86 -4.50
N LEU A 242 -0.14 -14.91 -3.58
CA LEU A 242 -1.24 -14.22 -2.92
C LEU A 242 -1.18 -12.71 -3.18
N TRP A 243 -2.10 -11.96 -2.57
CA TRP A 243 -2.20 -10.52 -2.78
C TRP A 243 -0.93 -9.77 -2.39
N LEU A 244 -0.48 -8.90 -3.28
CA LEU A 244 0.64 -7.99 -3.06
C LEU A 244 0.12 -6.55 -3.07
N TYR A 245 0.51 -5.78 -2.06
CA TYR A 245 0.12 -4.38 -1.90
C TYR A 245 1.36 -3.49 -1.86
N ASN A 246 1.32 -2.38 -2.57
CA ASN A 246 2.28 -1.30 -2.45
C ASN A 246 1.52 -0.04 -2.02
N GLU A 247 1.63 0.32 -0.75
CA GLU A 247 0.78 1.32 -0.11
C GLU A 247 1.13 2.76 -0.53
N ASP A 248 0.29 3.72 -0.14
CA ASP A 248 0.53 5.14 -0.44
C ASP A 248 1.91 5.59 0.07
N LYS A 249 2.63 6.35 -0.77
CA LYS A 249 4.02 6.82 -0.55
C LYS A 249 5.08 5.71 -0.44
N ALA A 250 4.73 4.44 -0.57
CA ALA A 250 5.69 3.34 -0.64
C ALA A 250 6.32 3.26 -2.05
N SER A 251 7.50 2.64 -2.14
CA SER A 251 8.20 2.37 -3.39
C SER A 251 8.58 0.89 -3.45
N LEU A 252 8.14 0.18 -4.49
CA LEU A 252 8.51 -1.22 -4.73
C LEU A 252 9.19 -1.34 -6.09
N THR A 253 10.45 -1.77 -6.08
CA THR A 253 11.22 -2.07 -7.29
C THR A 253 11.50 -3.57 -7.36
N VAL A 254 11.13 -4.22 -8.45
CA VAL A 254 11.45 -5.62 -8.74
C VAL A 254 12.36 -5.67 -9.97
N ASN A 255 13.65 -5.92 -9.75
CA ASN A 255 14.63 -6.10 -10.82
C ASN A 255 14.56 -7.55 -11.34
N GLY A 256 13.45 -7.88 -12.00
CA GLY A 256 13.12 -9.21 -12.51
C GLY A 256 11.65 -9.31 -12.95
N ASP A 257 11.21 -10.53 -13.25
CA ASP A 257 9.81 -10.84 -13.57
C ASP A 257 8.97 -10.87 -12.27
N LEU A 258 7.94 -10.02 -12.19
CA LEU A 258 6.92 -10.06 -11.14
C LEU A 258 5.68 -10.81 -11.65
N ASN A 259 5.40 -11.97 -11.06
CA ASN A 259 4.25 -12.80 -11.40
C ASN A 259 3.16 -12.71 -10.31
N ILE A 260 1.96 -12.27 -10.70
CA ILE A 260 0.81 -12.05 -9.80
C ILE A 260 -0.25 -13.13 -10.04
N VAL A 261 -0.56 -13.90 -8.99
CA VAL A 261 -1.54 -15.00 -9.08
C VAL A 261 -2.93 -14.60 -8.58
N GLN A 262 -3.06 -13.87 -7.46
CA GLN A 262 -4.37 -13.53 -6.87
C GLN A 262 -4.78 -12.06 -6.99
N GLY A 263 -3.83 -11.12 -7.03
CA GLY A 263 -4.10 -9.70 -7.21
C GLY A 263 -2.94 -8.81 -6.78
N LEU A 264 -2.91 -7.61 -7.33
CA LEU A 264 -1.93 -6.58 -7.01
C LEU A 264 -2.64 -5.23 -6.87
N GLU A 265 -2.40 -4.54 -5.77
CA GLU A 265 -2.86 -3.16 -5.58
C GLU A 265 -1.68 -2.23 -5.35
N ASN A 266 -1.56 -1.21 -6.18
CA ASN A 266 -0.52 -0.20 -6.11
C ASN A 266 -1.14 1.17 -5.84
N SER A 267 -0.83 1.75 -4.68
CA SER A 267 -1.13 3.13 -4.31
C SER A 267 0.14 3.99 -4.20
N GLY A 268 1.33 3.39 -4.29
CA GLY A 268 2.63 4.05 -4.27
C GLY A 268 3.35 4.04 -5.63
N SER A 269 4.68 4.06 -5.62
CA SER A 269 5.52 3.92 -6.82
C SER A 269 5.92 2.46 -7.01
N MET A 270 5.69 1.90 -8.20
CA MET A 270 6.09 0.55 -8.57
C MET A 270 6.93 0.58 -9.84
N ASP A 271 8.03 -0.16 -9.83
CA ASP A 271 8.88 -0.41 -11.00
C ASP A 271 9.18 -1.90 -11.09
N ALA A 272 8.97 -2.50 -12.26
CA ALA A 272 9.28 -3.90 -12.51
C ALA A 272 9.64 -4.12 -13.98
N ASP A 273 10.68 -4.89 -14.26
CA ASP A 273 11.09 -5.16 -15.66
C ASP A 273 9.90 -5.72 -16.46
N LYS A 274 9.25 -6.76 -15.91
CA LYS A 274 8.03 -7.34 -16.49
C LYS A 274 7.05 -7.76 -15.41
N LEU A 275 5.79 -7.42 -15.61
CA LEU A 275 4.68 -7.79 -14.73
C LEU A 275 3.75 -8.77 -15.44
N THR A 276 3.68 -10.03 -14.98
CA THR A 276 2.75 -11.04 -15.51
C THR A 276 1.56 -11.20 -14.56
N ALA A 277 0.34 -10.96 -15.02
CA ALA A 277 -0.84 -10.89 -14.17
C ALA A 277 -1.91 -11.94 -14.55
N ASN A 278 -1.99 -13.00 -13.75
CA ASN A 278 -3.04 -14.02 -13.81
C ASN A 278 -4.34 -13.58 -13.13
N ALA A 279 -4.26 -12.56 -12.29
CA ALA A 279 -5.39 -11.86 -11.67
C ALA A 279 -5.36 -10.37 -12.00
N SER A 280 -6.42 -9.66 -11.61
CA SER A 280 -6.53 -8.23 -11.87
C SER A 280 -5.49 -7.40 -11.10
N VAL A 281 -5.04 -6.32 -11.73
CA VAL A 281 -4.08 -5.36 -11.20
C VAL A 281 -4.77 -4.02 -11.05
N TYR A 282 -4.56 -3.36 -9.93
CA TYR A 282 -5.16 -2.07 -9.58
C TYR A 282 -4.05 -1.06 -9.33
N ASN A 283 -3.94 -0.04 -10.19
CA ASN A 283 -3.08 1.12 -9.95
C ASN A 283 -3.98 2.29 -9.53
N ARG A 284 -3.97 2.63 -8.25
CA ARG A 284 -4.84 3.64 -7.64
C ARG A 284 -4.45 5.05 -8.05
N ALA A 285 -5.33 6.02 -7.76
CA ALA A 285 -5.14 7.41 -8.17
C ALA A 285 -3.80 8.05 -7.72
N SER A 286 -3.26 7.65 -6.55
CA SER A 286 -1.94 8.08 -6.07
C SER A 286 -0.78 7.24 -6.64
N GLY A 287 -1.09 6.10 -7.26
CA GLY A 287 -0.14 5.11 -7.72
C GLY A 287 0.53 5.49 -9.03
N SER A 288 1.82 5.17 -9.12
CA SER A 288 2.58 5.17 -10.37
C SER A 288 3.13 3.78 -10.62
N MET A 289 2.97 3.28 -11.83
CA MET A 289 3.50 1.98 -12.26
C MET A 289 4.33 2.14 -13.52
N THR A 290 5.57 1.70 -13.46
CA THR A 290 6.48 1.60 -14.60
C THR A 290 6.80 0.13 -14.83
N THR A 291 6.67 -0.34 -16.05
CA THR A 291 7.14 -1.67 -16.44
C THR A 291 7.42 -1.72 -17.93
N GLU A 292 8.41 -2.50 -18.37
CA GLU A 292 8.60 -2.69 -19.82
C GLU A 292 7.41 -3.42 -20.42
N LEU A 293 6.82 -4.38 -19.68
CA LEU A 293 5.71 -5.19 -20.14
C LEU A 293 4.78 -5.62 -19.00
N LEU A 294 3.54 -5.14 -19.02
CA LEU A 294 2.41 -5.71 -18.30
C LEU A 294 1.72 -6.78 -19.16
N MET A 295 1.97 -8.06 -18.88
CA MET A 295 1.32 -9.19 -19.54
C MET A 295 0.09 -9.65 -18.75
N LEU A 296 -1.10 -9.30 -19.24
CA LEU A 296 -2.38 -9.81 -18.74
C LEU A 296 -2.62 -11.23 -19.25
N LYS A 297 -3.08 -12.12 -18.37
CA LYS A 297 -3.36 -13.54 -18.63
C LYS A 297 -4.84 -13.88 -18.42
N GLY A 298 -5.38 -14.77 -19.25
CA GLY A 298 -6.72 -15.34 -19.02
C GLY A 298 -7.85 -14.30 -19.04
N GLY A 299 -8.47 -14.06 -17.88
CA GLY A 299 -9.58 -13.11 -17.72
C GLY A 299 -9.26 -11.90 -16.85
N SER A 300 -7.97 -11.62 -16.60
CA SER A 300 -7.55 -10.51 -15.74
C SER A 300 -7.88 -9.14 -16.34
N ALA A 301 -8.01 -8.15 -15.47
CA ALA A 301 -8.21 -6.76 -15.84
C ALA A 301 -7.11 -5.87 -15.27
N PHE A 302 -6.77 -4.80 -15.99
CA PHE A 302 -5.95 -3.72 -15.46
C PHE A 302 -6.83 -2.48 -15.26
N PHE A 303 -6.89 -2.00 -14.02
CA PHE A 303 -7.56 -0.77 -13.64
C PHE A 303 -6.51 0.28 -13.31
N ASN A 304 -6.39 1.31 -14.15
CA ASN A 304 -5.47 2.41 -13.97
C ASN A 304 -6.21 3.70 -13.61
N GLU A 305 -6.09 4.13 -12.37
CA GLU A 305 -6.57 5.42 -11.88
C GLU A 305 -5.43 6.46 -11.77
N GLY A 306 -4.19 6.00 -11.59
CA GLY A 306 -3.00 6.83 -11.48
C GLY A 306 -2.21 6.94 -12.80
N SER A 307 -0.87 6.87 -12.72
CA SER A 307 0.01 6.91 -13.90
C SER A 307 0.59 5.54 -14.24
N PHE A 308 0.55 5.17 -15.51
CA PHE A 308 1.22 3.98 -16.05
C PHE A 308 2.18 4.35 -17.19
N SER A 309 3.39 3.78 -17.17
CA SER A 309 4.36 3.88 -18.26
C SER A 309 4.86 2.50 -18.65
N GLY A 310 4.65 2.10 -19.91
CA GLY A 310 5.04 0.76 -20.37
C GLY A 310 4.28 0.25 -21.58
N VAL A 311 4.31 -1.07 -21.77
CA VAL A 311 3.51 -1.80 -22.76
C VAL A 311 2.55 -2.74 -22.06
N ILE A 312 1.29 -2.78 -22.48
CA ILE A 312 0.28 -3.73 -22.00
C ILE A 312 0.03 -4.78 -23.08
N SER A 313 0.23 -6.05 -22.73
CA SER A 313 0.00 -7.20 -23.61
C SER A 313 -0.99 -8.20 -23.01
N GLY A 314 -1.68 -8.97 -23.86
CA GLY A 314 -2.76 -9.85 -23.47
C GLY A 314 -2.84 -11.07 -24.37
N ASP A 315 -2.99 -12.24 -23.76
CA ASP A 315 -3.01 -13.53 -24.46
C ASP A 315 -4.41 -14.11 -24.71
N SER A 316 -5.47 -13.41 -24.30
CA SER A 316 -6.86 -13.85 -24.33
C SER A 316 -7.74 -12.78 -24.97
N TYR A 317 -9.06 -12.98 -24.95
CA TYR A 317 -10.07 -12.02 -25.40
C TYR A 317 -10.96 -11.52 -24.25
N LYS A 318 -10.72 -12.01 -23.04
CA LYS A 318 -11.52 -11.69 -21.85
C LYS A 318 -10.92 -10.55 -21.01
N GLN A 319 -9.75 -10.06 -21.41
CA GLN A 319 -9.02 -9.05 -20.67
C GLN A 319 -9.63 -7.67 -20.86
N ASN A 320 -9.64 -6.90 -19.78
CA ASN A 320 -10.12 -5.52 -19.78
C ASN A 320 -8.97 -4.59 -19.39
N VAL A 321 -8.84 -3.48 -20.11
CA VAL A 321 -8.00 -2.34 -19.72
C VAL A 321 -8.94 -1.17 -19.47
N VAL A 322 -9.01 -0.72 -18.23
CA VAL A 322 -9.85 0.40 -17.81
C VAL A 322 -8.93 1.50 -17.31
N ASN A 323 -8.96 2.64 -17.99
CA ASN A 323 -8.16 3.80 -17.67
C ASN A 323 -9.06 4.95 -17.24
N THR A 324 -8.83 5.46 -16.04
CA THR A 324 -9.37 6.72 -15.53
C THR A 324 -8.25 7.72 -15.19
N GLY A 325 -6.98 7.35 -15.40
CA GLY A 325 -5.80 8.18 -15.19
C GLY A 325 -4.97 8.37 -16.47
N GLU A 326 -3.64 8.32 -16.36
CA GLU A 326 -2.72 8.58 -17.45
C GLU A 326 -1.95 7.31 -17.84
N MET A 327 -1.86 7.01 -19.14
CA MET A 327 -1.05 5.90 -19.64
C MET A 327 -0.18 6.36 -20.82
N THR A 328 1.11 6.03 -20.78
CA THR A 328 2.06 6.39 -21.84
C THR A 328 2.99 5.25 -22.23
N THR A 329 3.30 5.14 -23.52
CA THR A 329 4.42 4.31 -24.00
C THR A 329 5.61 5.19 -24.34
N VAL A 330 6.79 4.79 -23.88
CA VAL A 330 8.04 5.54 -24.07
C VAL A 330 9.01 4.87 -25.04
N THR A 331 8.79 3.59 -25.34
CA THR A 331 9.68 2.79 -26.18
C THR A 331 9.38 3.02 -27.66
N ASP A 332 10.42 3.32 -28.44
CA ASP A 332 10.32 3.47 -29.89
C ASP A 332 9.68 2.23 -30.53
N GLY A 333 8.80 2.45 -31.51
CA GLY A 333 8.05 1.40 -32.19
C GLY A 333 6.94 0.69 -31.42
N SER A 334 6.98 0.70 -30.09
CA SER A 334 6.14 -0.15 -29.25
C SER A 334 4.76 0.43 -29.03
N ALA A 335 3.74 -0.40 -29.17
CA ALA A 335 2.39 0.01 -28.80
C ALA A 335 2.21 0.13 -27.28
N LEU A 336 1.38 1.09 -26.83
CA LEU A 336 0.99 1.16 -25.41
C LEU A 336 0.13 -0.03 -25.02
N ILE A 337 -0.83 -0.39 -25.87
CA ILE A 337 -1.68 -1.58 -25.70
C ILE A 337 -1.55 -2.44 -26.95
N ASN A 338 -1.06 -3.67 -26.80
CA ASN A 338 -0.78 -4.59 -27.89
C ASN A 338 -1.43 -5.96 -27.65
N GLY A 339 -2.36 -6.38 -28.49
CA GLY A 339 -3.02 -7.68 -28.30
C GLY A 339 -4.51 -7.66 -28.55
N SER A 340 -5.29 -8.26 -27.66
CA SER A 340 -6.74 -8.34 -27.77
C SER A 340 -7.38 -8.08 -26.41
N PHE A 341 -7.96 -6.91 -26.26
CA PHE A 341 -8.56 -6.47 -24.99
C PHE A 341 -9.84 -5.70 -25.25
N VAL A 342 -10.67 -5.63 -24.24
CA VAL A 342 -11.69 -4.59 -24.15
C VAL A 342 -11.03 -3.36 -23.52
N LEU A 343 -11.11 -2.21 -24.18
CA LEU A 343 -10.53 -0.95 -23.71
C LEU A 343 -11.62 0.04 -23.34
N TYR A 344 -11.48 0.62 -22.15
CA TYR A 344 -12.26 1.75 -21.66
C TYR A 344 -11.31 2.87 -21.25
N ASN A 345 -11.18 3.89 -22.09
CA ASN A 345 -10.47 5.11 -21.74
C ASN A 345 -11.51 6.14 -21.30
N GLU A 346 -11.68 6.34 -20.00
CA GLU A 346 -12.78 7.11 -19.42
C GLU A 346 -12.60 8.63 -19.55
N ALA A 347 -13.68 9.38 -19.33
CA ALA A 347 -13.61 10.84 -19.38
C ALA A 347 -12.58 11.39 -18.37
N GLY A 348 -11.75 12.33 -18.83
CA GLY A 348 -10.65 12.90 -18.04
C GLY A 348 -9.32 12.13 -18.11
N SER A 349 -9.32 10.90 -18.63
CA SER A 349 -8.12 10.06 -18.75
C SER A 349 -7.36 10.28 -20.08
N THR A 350 -6.08 9.92 -20.13
CA THR A 350 -5.29 10.01 -21.37
C THR A 350 -4.49 8.75 -21.73
N LEU A 351 -4.33 8.54 -23.04
CA LEU A 351 -3.39 7.60 -23.66
C LEU A 351 -2.43 8.38 -24.57
N THR A 352 -1.12 8.21 -24.37
CA THR A 352 -0.09 8.93 -25.14
C THR A 352 1.09 8.04 -25.55
N ASN A 353 1.89 8.54 -26.48
CA ASN A 353 3.25 8.04 -26.74
C ASN A 353 4.26 9.19 -26.65
N SER A 354 5.48 8.86 -26.22
CA SER A 354 6.66 9.73 -26.39
C SER A 354 7.73 9.10 -27.29
N GLY A 355 7.68 7.79 -27.52
CA GLY A 355 8.55 7.10 -28.47
C GLY A 355 8.25 7.48 -29.93
N ASN A 356 9.23 7.24 -30.81
CA ASN A 356 9.17 7.49 -32.25
C ASN A 356 8.76 6.23 -33.01
N ALA A 357 8.07 6.40 -34.13
CA ALA A 357 7.76 5.30 -35.02
C ALA A 357 9.04 4.77 -35.67
N ILE A 358 9.17 3.45 -35.79
CA ILE A 358 10.30 2.78 -36.45
C ILE A 358 9.81 1.75 -37.45
N ALA A 359 10.64 1.46 -38.45
CA ALA A 359 10.32 0.43 -39.44
C ALA A 359 10.15 -0.95 -38.76
N GLY A 360 9.01 -1.61 -39.02
CA GLY A 360 8.69 -2.92 -38.46
C GLY A 360 8.08 -2.90 -37.06
N GLY A 361 8.02 -1.74 -36.39
CA GLY A 361 7.33 -1.58 -35.11
C GLY A 361 5.80 -1.64 -35.23
N GLU A 362 5.12 -1.82 -34.10
CA GLU A 362 3.66 -1.71 -34.04
C GLU A 362 3.19 -0.31 -34.43
N ASN A 363 3.90 0.72 -33.95
CA ASN A 363 3.69 2.16 -34.21
C ASN A 363 2.24 2.62 -33.97
N ALA A 364 1.61 2.17 -32.89
CA ALA A 364 0.25 2.57 -32.55
C ALA A 364 0.03 2.65 -31.04
N ILE A 365 -0.78 3.59 -30.53
CA ILE A 365 -1.13 3.60 -29.10
C ILE A 365 -1.96 2.36 -28.76
N VAL A 366 -3.03 2.11 -29.51
CA VAL A 366 -3.84 0.90 -29.39
C VAL A 366 -3.65 0.02 -30.62
N ASN A 367 -2.98 -1.11 -30.46
CA ASN A 367 -2.74 -2.10 -31.52
C ASN A 367 -3.49 -3.41 -31.26
N ILE A 368 -4.56 -3.63 -32.02
CA ILE A 368 -5.41 -4.82 -31.90
C ILE A 368 -4.95 -5.88 -32.91
N THR A 369 -4.49 -7.04 -32.44
CA THR A 369 -3.77 -8.00 -33.28
C THR A 369 -4.56 -9.25 -33.68
N ARG A 370 -5.61 -9.67 -32.95
CA ARG A 370 -6.36 -10.89 -33.27
C ARG A 370 -7.67 -10.61 -34.02
N THR A 371 -8.13 -11.65 -34.72
CA THR A 371 -9.05 -11.54 -35.86
C THR A 371 -10.37 -12.31 -35.67
N SER A 372 -10.54 -13.07 -34.58
CA SER A 372 -11.68 -13.97 -34.36
C SER A 372 -12.84 -13.34 -33.60
N ASP A 373 -12.58 -12.42 -32.67
CA ASP A 373 -13.60 -11.67 -31.93
C ASP A 373 -13.14 -10.23 -31.71
N SER A 374 -14.01 -9.25 -32.00
CA SER A 374 -13.73 -7.86 -31.68
C SER A 374 -14.27 -7.53 -30.31
N LEU A 375 -13.37 -6.91 -29.56
CA LEU A 375 -13.58 -6.46 -28.20
C LEU A 375 -13.87 -4.97 -28.23
N SER A 376 -14.77 -4.52 -27.37
CA SER A 376 -15.23 -3.13 -27.36
C SER A 376 -14.05 -2.19 -27.09
N GLN A 377 -13.86 -1.21 -27.97
CA GLN A 377 -12.89 -0.13 -27.76
C GLN A 377 -13.67 1.17 -27.58
N VAL A 378 -13.64 1.71 -26.37
CA VAL A 378 -14.42 2.89 -26.02
C VAL A 378 -13.49 3.99 -25.53
N ASN A 379 -13.42 5.06 -26.32
CA ASN A 379 -12.74 6.29 -25.91
C ASN A 379 -13.78 7.33 -25.47
N ARG A 380 -13.74 7.68 -24.18
CA ARG A 380 -14.39 8.83 -23.53
C ARG A 380 -13.36 9.88 -23.08
N GLY A 381 -12.09 9.50 -22.96
CA GLY A 381 -10.97 10.38 -22.63
C GLY A 381 -10.23 10.88 -23.87
N LYS A 382 -8.92 11.09 -23.74
CA LYS A 382 -8.05 11.62 -24.79
C LYS A 382 -7.04 10.58 -25.26
N ILE A 383 -6.91 10.39 -26.56
CA ILE A 383 -5.81 9.63 -27.18
C ILE A 383 -4.97 10.62 -27.99
N THR A 384 -3.66 10.68 -27.77
CA THR A 384 -2.77 11.60 -28.52
C THR A 384 -1.59 10.84 -29.09
N ALA A 385 -1.66 10.55 -30.38
CA ALA A 385 -0.62 9.90 -31.14
C ALA A 385 0.29 10.94 -31.82
N THR A 386 1.59 10.82 -31.58
CA THR A 386 2.61 11.72 -32.13
C THR A 386 3.75 10.91 -32.77
N ASN A 387 4.67 11.59 -33.45
CA ASN A 387 5.93 11.00 -33.94
C ASN A 387 5.73 9.74 -34.80
N GLY A 388 4.80 9.80 -35.76
CA GLY A 388 4.54 8.70 -36.71
C GLY A 388 3.53 7.66 -36.24
N TYR A 389 3.06 7.72 -34.98
CA TYR A 389 2.13 6.72 -34.44
C TYR A 389 0.69 6.86 -34.97
N SER A 390 0.02 5.72 -35.14
CA SER A 390 -1.45 5.67 -35.19
C SER A 390 -2.03 5.73 -33.77
N ALA A 391 -3.22 6.31 -33.60
CA ALA A 391 -3.96 6.25 -32.34
C ALA A 391 -4.55 4.85 -32.14
N ILE A 392 -5.18 4.31 -33.18
CA ILE A 392 -5.79 2.98 -33.17
C ILE A 392 -5.42 2.27 -34.46
N LYS A 393 -4.91 1.04 -34.32
CA LYS A 393 -4.57 0.13 -35.42
C LYS A 393 -5.20 -1.22 -35.16
N THR A 394 -5.79 -1.82 -36.19
CA THR A 394 -6.48 -3.12 -36.03
C THR A 394 -6.12 -4.11 -37.13
N ALA A 395 -5.88 -5.36 -36.74
CA ALA A 395 -5.73 -6.48 -37.65
C ALA A 395 -7.07 -6.88 -38.26
N SER A 396 -7.06 -7.33 -39.52
CA SER A 396 -8.27 -7.72 -40.25
C SER A 396 -9.01 -8.89 -39.62
N THR A 397 -10.31 -8.75 -39.36
CA THR A 397 -11.14 -9.85 -38.85
C THR A 397 -11.36 -10.96 -39.88
N ALA A 398 -11.60 -12.18 -39.38
CA ALA A 398 -12.03 -13.34 -40.16
C ALA A 398 -13.57 -13.44 -40.26
N SER A 399 -14.31 -12.71 -39.42
CA SER A 399 -15.78 -12.75 -39.40
C SER A 399 -16.40 -11.78 -40.38
N ASN A 400 -17.41 -12.24 -41.11
CA ASN A 400 -18.22 -11.46 -42.03
C ASN A 400 -19.48 -10.83 -41.38
N SER A 401 -19.69 -11.02 -40.07
CA SER A 401 -20.89 -10.57 -39.37
C SER A 401 -20.83 -9.07 -39.02
N ASN A 402 -21.51 -8.22 -39.81
CA ASN A 402 -21.98 -6.86 -39.52
C ASN A 402 -20.98 -5.78 -39.02
N GLY A 403 -19.68 -5.98 -39.15
CA GLY A 403 -18.68 -4.99 -38.75
C GLY A 403 -18.66 -4.76 -37.23
N LYS A 404 -17.47 -4.63 -36.64
CA LYS A 404 -17.32 -4.52 -35.19
C LYS A 404 -17.04 -3.08 -34.80
N TRP A 405 -17.79 -2.56 -33.81
CA TRP A 405 -17.76 -1.14 -33.50
C TRP A 405 -16.60 -0.76 -32.58
N ILE A 406 -15.97 0.36 -32.93
CA ILE A 406 -15.04 1.14 -32.12
C ILE A 406 -15.66 2.52 -31.95
N TRP A 407 -15.63 3.05 -30.73
CA TRP A 407 -16.29 4.30 -30.39
C TRP A 407 -15.28 5.34 -29.90
N ASN A 408 -15.27 6.49 -30.57
CA ASN A 408 -14.91 7.75 -29.96
C ASN A 408 -16.20 8.45 -29.53
N THR A 409 -16.52 8.42 -28.24
CA THR A 409 -17.79 8.94 -27.69
C THR A 409 -17.77 10.48 -27.62
N GLU A 410 -18.88 11.09 -27.20
CA GLU A 410 -19.06 12.56 -27.16
C GLU A 410 -17.95 13.32 -26.41
N THR A 411 -17.44 12.77 -25.31
CA THR A 411 -16.33 13.38 -24.55
C THR A 411 -14.96 12.99 -25.10
N GLY A 412 -14.91 12.02 -26.02
CA GLY A 412 -13.69 11.44 -26.54
C GLY A 412 -12.95 12.39 -27.49
N VAL A 413 -11.64 12.48 -27.31
CA VAL A 413 -10.74 13.24 -28.19
C VAL A 413 -9.65 12.33 -28.73
N ILE A 414 -9.41 12.34 -30.05
CA ILE A 414 -8.28 11.65 -30.68
C ILE A 414 -7.46 12.68 -31.46
N ASN A 415 -6.16 12.79 -31.13
CA ASN A 415 -5.24 13.70 -31.80
C ASN A 415 -4.14 12.90 -32.51
N GLY A 416 -3.85 13.27 -33.75
CA GLY A 416 -2.72 12.77 -34.53
C GLY A 416 -1.83 13.90 -35.00
N ILE A 417 -0.55 13.83 -34.62
CA ILE A 417 0.47 14.79 -35.05
C ILE A 417 1.51 14.03 -35.88
N ASN A 418 1.47 14.22 -37.20
CA ASN A 418 2.34 13.58 -38.18
C ASN A 418 2.35 12.03 -38.08
N PRO A 419 1.20 11.35 -38.19
CA PRO A 419 1.18 9.89 -38.24
C PRO A 419 1.70 9.36 -39.59
N ASP A 420 2.51 8.29 -39.59
CA ASP A 420 3.08 7.69 -40.82
C ASP A 420 2.06 6.79 -41.55
N ALA A 421 1.04 6.35 -40.81
CA ALA A 421 -0.09 5.57 -41.28
C ALA A 421 -1.39 6.32 -40.91
N PRO A 422 -2.57 5.87 -41.36
CA PRO A 422 -3.82 6.49 -40.92
C PRO A 422 -3.91 6.56 -39.38
N LEU A 423 -4.35 7.70 -38.85
CA LEU A 423 -4.47 7.92 -37.40
C LEU A 423 -5.36 6.84 -36.75
N ILE A 424 -6.45 6.49 -37.43
CA ILE A 424 -7.29 5.34 -37.12
C ILE A 424 -7.22 4.38 -38.32
N ASP A 425 -6.37 3.36 -38.21
CA ASP A 425 -6.08 2.37 -39.25
C ASP A 425 -6.87 1.08 -38.99
N LEU A 426 -7.99 0.95 -39.70
CA LEU A 426 -8.90 -0.16 -39.50
C LEU A 426 -8.61 -1.29 -40.49
N GLY A 427 -8.41 -2.49 -39.97
CA GLY A 427 -8.44 -3.72 -40.75
C GLY A 427 -9.84 -4.00 -41.29
N ARG A 428 -9.95 -5.09 -42.05
CA ARG A 428 -11.25 -5.56 -42.55
C ARG A 428 -12.22 -5.88 -41.40
N GLY A 429 -13.45 -5.40 -41.51
CA GLY A 429 -14.58 -5.82 -40.67
C GLY A 429 -14.77 -5.00 -39.39
N TYR A 430 -14.23 -3.78 -39.32
CA TYR A 430 -14.52 -2.84 -38.24
C TYR A 430 -15.38 -1.68 -38.72
N ASN A 431 -16.40 -1.36 -37.94
CA ASN A 431 -17.12 -0.10 -37.98
C ASN A 431 -16.45 0.89 -37.04
N PHE A 432 -16.60 2.17 -37.31
CA PHE A 432 -16.10 3.22 -36.44
C PHE A 432 -17.13 4.31 -36.26
N ALA A 433 -17.33 4.73 -35.01
CA ALA A 433 -18.22 5.83 -34.65
C ALA A 433 -17.42 6.95 -34.00
N ASN A 434 -17.46 8.13 -34.61
CA ASN A 434 -17.05 9.37 -33.97
C ASN A 434 -18.27 10.17 -33.51
N ALA A 435 -18.43 10.38 -32.21
CA ALA A 435 -19.34 11.36 -31.62
C ALA A 435 -18.58 12.51 -30.95
N GLY A 436 -17.29 12.33 -30.65
CA GLY A 436 -16.42 13.35 -30.06
C GLY A 436 -15.62 14.12 -31.10
N THR A 437 -14.36 14.41 -30.78
CA THR A 437 -13.47 15.21 -31.65
C THR A 437 -12.28 14.38 -32.14
N ILE A 438 -11.97 14.49 -33.44
CA ILE A 438 -10.76 13.95 -34.05
C ILE A 438 -9.98 15.09 -34.69
N ASN A 439 -8.70 15.23 -34.35
CA ASN A 439 -7.78 16.19 -34.96
C ASN A 439 -6.64 15.43 -35.64
N VAL A 440 -6.37 15.73 -36.91
CA VAL A 440 -5.22 15.15 -37.63
C VAL A 440 -4.40 16.26 -38.30
N GLN A 441 -3.08 16.16 -38.18
CA GLN A 441 -2.10 17.02 -38.85
C GLN A 441 -1.00 16.15 -39.46
N GLY A 442 -0.38 16.62 -40.54
CA GLY A 442 0.77 16.00 -41.18
C GLY A 442 0.51 15.62 -42.63
N ASP A 443 1.55 15.71 -43.46
CA ASP A 443 1.45 15.50 -44.91
C ASP A 443 0.88 14.12 -45.27
N GLY A 444 -0.10 14.10 -46.16
CA GLY A 444 -0.75 12.87 -46.63
C GLY A 444 -1.52 12.10 -45.56
N SER A 445 -1.69 12.65 -44.35
CA SER A 445 -2.31 11.96 -43.23
C SER A 445 -3.78 11.68 -43.46
N VAL A 446 -4.24 10.53 -42.98
CA VAL A 446 -5.66 10.12 -43.05
C VAL A 446 -6.20 10.00 -41.63
N ALA A 447 -7.28 10.71 -41.29
CA ALA A 447 -7.84 10.65 -39.94
C ALA A 447 -8.45 9.26 -39.67
N ILE A 448 -9.32 8.79 -40.57
CA ILE A 448 -9.96 7.47 -40.48
C ILE A 448 -9.78 6.72 -41.80
N SER A 449 -9.19 5.53 -41.76
CA SER A 449 -9.07 4.63 -42.92
C SER A 449 -9.76 3.31 -42.64
N GLY A 450 -10.83 3.02 -43.38
CA GLY A 450 -11.50 1.72 -43.34
C GLY A 450 -10.78 0.67 -44.18
N GLY A 451 -10.64 -0.55 -43.69
CA GLY A 451 -9.92 -1.60 -44.38
C GLY A 451 -10.55 -2.04 -45.71
N THR A 452 -9.72 -2.56 -46.62
CA THR A 452 -10.18 -3.11 -47.90
C THR A 452 -11.02 -4.36 -47.67
N THR A 453 -12.29 -4.33 -48.09
CA THR A 453 -13.23 -5.41 -47.79
C THR A 453 -14.44 -5.45 -48.72
N SER A 454 -15.08 -6.61 -48.81
CA SER A 454 -16.42 -6.81 -49.34
C SER A 454 -17.50 -6.89 -48.25
N TYR A 455 -17.12 -6.80 -46.98
CA TYR A 455 -18.05 -6.81 -45.84
C TYR A 455 -18.72 -5.46 -45.68
N THR A 456 -19.94 -5.49 -45.12
CA THR A 456 -20.63 -4.25 -44.76
C THR A 456 -19.88 -3.60 -43.61
N VAL A 457 -19.28 -2.45 -43.89
CA VAL A 457 -18.53 -1.63 -42.95
C VAL A 457 -19.13 -0.23 -42.93
N GLN A 458 -19.24 0.36 -41.74
CA GLN A 458 -19.82 1.67 -41.52
C GLN A 458 -18.80 2.58 -40.82
N LEU A 459 -18.49 3.70 -41.47
CA LEU A 459 -17.64 4.75 -40.91
C LEU A 459 -18.52 5.97 -40.66
N VAL A 460 -18.84 6.23 -39.39
CA VAL A 460 -19.87 7.21 -39.01
C VAL A 460 -19.24 8.37 -38.25
N ASN A 461 -19.52 9.58 -38.72
CA ASN A 461 -19.20 10.82 -38.01
C ASN A 461 -20.49 11.53 -37.56
N SER A 462 -20.62 11.67 -36.26
CA SER A 462 -21.65 12.44 -35.54
C SER A 462 -21.08 13.50 -34.61
N GLY A 463 -19.75 13.59 -34.54
CA GLY A 463 -19.01 14.63 -33.84
C GLY A 463 -18.24 15.51 -34.82
N THR A 464 -17.06 15.96 -34.40
CA THR A 464 -16.19 16.83 -35.21
C THR A 464 -14.94 16.10 -35.69
N ILE A 465 -14.63 16.24 -36.98
CA ILE A 465 -13.33 15.85 -37.55
C ILE A 465 -12.65 17.10 -38.10
N ASN A 466 -11.46 17.40 -37.59
CA ASN A 466 -10.61 18.49 -38.06
C ASN A 466 -9.47 17.89 -38.90
N VAL A 467 -9.53 18.11 -40.21
CA VAL A 467 -8.52 17.76 -41.21
C VAL A 467 -7.56 18.94 -41.33
N GLY A 468 -6.47 18.86 -40.58
CA GLY A 468 -5.75 20.04 -40.08
C GLY A 468 -6.51 20.69 -38.92
N THR A 469 -5.87 21.64 -38.24
CA THR A 469 -6.47 22.46 -37.19
C THR A 469 -6.43 23.94 -37.57
N GLU A 470 -7.25 24.77 -36.92
CA GLU A 470 -7.20 26.22 -37.09
C GLU A 470 -5.83 26.80 -36.70
N GLN A 471 -5.29 26.34 -35.57
CA GLN A 471 -3.95 26.70 -35.13
C GLN A 471 -2.91 26.29 -36.18
N GLY A 472 -2.99 25.07 -36.68
CA GLY A 472 -2.04 24.57 -37.68
C GLY A 472 -2.14 25.26 -39.04
N LYS A 473 -3.27 25.90 -39.33
CA LYS A 473 -3.42 26.79 -40.48
C LYS A 473 -2.70 28.13 -40.25
N ALA A 474 -2.79 28.66 -39.02
CA ALA A 474 -2.16 29.92 -38.67
C ALA A 474 -0.63 29.82 -38.58
N ASP A 475 -0.09 28.70 -38.10
CA ASP A 475 1.35 28.50 -37.92
C ASP A 475 2.02 27.64 -39.01
N GLY A 476 1.25 27.05 -39.93
CA GLY A 476 1.75 26.25 -41.05
C GLY A 476 2.07 24.79 -40.70
N SER A 477 1.68 24.29 -39.52
CA SER A 477 1.95 22.90 -39.08
C SER A 477 0.98 21.85 -39.61
N ASN A 478 -0.08 22.23 -40.33
CA ASN A 478 -1.10 21.28 -40.80
C ASN A 478 -0.60 20.23 -41.79
N GLY A 479 0.40 20.55 -42.60
CA GLY A 479 0.75 19.79 -43.80
C GLY A 479 -0.29 19.91 -44.92
N GLU A 480 -0.10 19.12 -45.97
CA GLU A 480 -0.96 19.07 -47.17
C GLU A 480 -1.37 17.64 -47.56
N GLY A 481 -2.43 17.48 -48.34
CA GLY A 481 -2.85 16.18 -48.85
C GLY A 481 -3.62 15.32 -47.85
N LEU A 482 -4.17 15.91 -46.79
CA LEU A 482 -4.84 15.18 -45.72
C LEU A 482 -6.23 14.69 -46.17
N ILE A 483 -6.71 13.60 -45.56
CA ILE A 483 -8.08 13.08 -45.78
C ILE A 483 -8.77 12.86 -44.44
N GLY A 484 -10.00 13.36 -44.29
CA GLY A 484 -10.84 13.11 -43.13
C GLY A 484 -11.23 11.63 -42.99
N ILE A 485 -12.09 11.15 -43.88
CA ILE A 485 -12.54 9.74 -43.86
C ILE A 485 -12.26 9.08 -45.20
N LYS A 486 -11.48 8.00 -45.18
CA LYS A 486 -11.15 7.18 -46.35
C LYS A 486 -11.76 5.79 -46.23
N GLY A 487 -12.67 5.44 -47.13
CA GLY A 487 -13.28 4.11 -47.21
C GLY A 487 -12.66 3.30 -48.33
N ASN A 488 -12.20 2.07 -48.07
CA ASN A 488 -11.51 1.24 -49.07
C ASN A 488 -12.25 -0.06 -49.44
N GLY A 489 -13.51 -0.23 -49.00
CA GLY A 489 -14.28 -1.46 -49.23
C GLY A 489 -15.47 -1.27 -50.17
N SER A 490 -15.73 -2.26 -51.03
CA SER A 490 -16.84 -2.24 -52.00
C SER A 490 -18.22 -2.28 -51.35
N ALA A 491 -18.30 -2.64 -50.07
CA ALA A 491 -19.51 -2.60 -49.24
C ALA A 491 -19.36 -1.64 -48.04
N THR A 492 -18.32 -0.81 -48.01
CA THR A 492 -18.15 0.23 -46.99
C THR A 492 -19.13 1.38 -47.25
N THR A 493 -19.68 1.97 -46.20
CA THR A 493 -20.47 3.21 -46.28
C THR A 493 -19.87 4.23 -45.33
N ILE A 494 -19.55 5.42 -45.85
CA ILE A 494 -19.18 6.57 -45.03
C ILE A 494 -20.44 7.38 -44.78
N ASN A 495 -20.71 7.78 -43.54
CA ASN A 495 -21.82 8.65 -43.19
C ASN A 495 -21.37 9.78 -42.26
N ASN A 496 -21.31 11.00 -42.78
CA ASN A 496 -21.31 12.19 -41.96
C ASN A 496 -22.76 12.53 -41.63
N THR A 497 -23.18 12.21 -40.41
CA THR A 497 -24.57 12.34 -39.94
C THR A 497 -25.00 13.79 -39.84
N LYS A 498 -26.30 14.05 -39.64
CA LYS A 498 -26.83 15.42 -39.48
C LYS A 498 -26.12 16.26 -38.41
N ASP A 499 -25.60 15.62 -37.36
CA ASP A 499 -24.92 16.26 -36.23
C ASP A 499 -23.39 16.33 -36.47
N GLY A 500 -22.90 15.63 -37.49
CA GLY A 500 -21.48 15.55 -37.83
C GLY A 500 -20.95 16.79 -38.54
N VAL A 501 -19.74 17.20 -38.15
CA VAL A 501 -18.99 18.32 -38.74
C VAL A 501 -17.63 17.82 -39.22
N ILE A 502 -17.24 18.18 -40.45
CA ILE A 502 -15.89 17.99 -40.97
C ILE A 502 -15.32 19.34 -41.36
N ASN A 503 -14.25 19.77 -40.69
CA ASN A 503 -13.53 21.00 -40.99
C ASN A 503 -12.24 20.66 -41.74
N VAL A 504 -12.03 21.23 -42.92
CA VAL A 504 -10.82 21.04 -43.73
C VAL A 504 -9.99 22.31 -43.69
N TYR A 505 -9.01 22.36 -42.79
CA TYR A 505 -8.12 23.50 -42.58
C TYR A 505 -6.83 23.41 -43.40
N ALA A 506 -6.35 22.19 -43.67
CA ALA A 506 -5.14 21.95 -44.43
C ALA A 506 -5.33 22.24 -45.93
N ASP A 507 -4.30 22.78 -46.58
CA ASP A 507 -4.30 23.02 -48.02
C ASP A 507 -4.23 21.69 -48.79
N ASN A 508 -4.72 21.68 -50.03
CA ASN A 508 -4.72 20.50 -50.90
C ASN A 508 -5.29 19.23 -50.22
N SER A 509 -6.34 19.37 -49.41
CA SER A 509 -6.85 18.30 -48.52
C SER A 509 -8.35 18.06 -48.67
N TRP A 510 -8.85 16.92 -48.17
CA TRP A 510 -10.20 16.46 -48.49
C TRP A 510 -11.00 15.94 -47.31
N ALA A 511 -12.31 16.15 -47.34
CA ALA A 511 -13.22 15.57 -46.35
C ALA A 511 -13.32 14.03 -46.49
N PHE A 512 -13.46 13.54 -47.73
CA PHE A 512 -13.65 12.12 -48.04
C PHE A 512 -12.67 11.60 -49.08
N GLY A 513 -12.35 10.31 -49.00
CA GLY A 513 -11.51 9.62 -49.97
C GLY A 513 -11.81 8.13 -50.14
N GLY A 514 -11.16 7.52 -51.14
CA GLY A 514 -11.12 6.08 -51.33
C GLY A 514 -12.20 5.50 -52.25
N SER A 515 -12.31 4.18 -52.25
CA SER A 515 -13.26 3.43 -53.08
C SER A 515 -14.27 2.70 -52.20
N THR A 516 -15.47 3.27 -52.11
CA THR A 516 -16.51 2.85 -51.17
C THR A 516 -17.82 2.52 -51.91
N LYS A 517 -18.79 1.88 -51.23
CA LYS A 517 -20.13 1.68 -51.79
C LYS A 517 -20.85 3.02 -51.91
N ALA A 518 -20.87 3.79 -50.83
CA ALA A 518 -21.54 5.06 -50.74
C ALA A 518 -20.88 6.01 -49.74
N ILE A 519 -21.07 7.31 -49.98
CA ILE A 519 -20.73 8.41 -49.11
C ILE A 519 -22.01 9.21 -48.89
N VAL A 520 -22.46 9.29 -47.65
CA VAL A 520 -23.68 10.00 -47.23
C VAL A 520 -23.27 11.19 -46.37
N ASN A 521 -23.46 12.41 -46.88
CA ASN A 521 -23.28 13.64 -46.11
C ASN A 521 -24.62 14.28 -45.78
N ASN A 522 -25.06 14.11 -44.55
CA ASN A 522 -26.22 14.80 -43.97
C ASN A 522 -25.81 15.96 -43.05
N GLY A 523 -24.55 15.98 -42.60
CA GLY A 523 -23.98 17.02 -41.75
C GLY A 523 -23.35 18.19 -42.48
N ILE A 524 -22.43 18.86 -41.79
CA ILE A 524 -21.73 20.06 -42.26
C ILE A 524 -20.29 19.70 -42.69
N ILE A 525 -19.87 20.23 -43.84
CA ILE A 525 -18.48 20.21 -44.28
C ILE A 525 -18.02 21.66 -44.50
N ASN A 526 -16.99 22.08 -43.78
CA ASN A 526 -16.41 23.40 -43.90
C ASN A 526 -15.06 23.29 -44.62
N LEU A 527 -14.94 23.92 -45.79
CA LEU A 527 -13.68 24.05 -46.53
C LEU A 527 -13.01 25.34 -46.08
N LEU A 528 -12.11 25.22 -45.11
CA LEU A 528 -11.50 26.33 -44.37
C LEU A 528 -10.02 26.54 -44.71
N CYS A 529 -9.47 25.81 -45.68
CA CYS A 529 -8.11 25.98 -46.18
C CYS A 529 -7.95 27.31 -46.97
N ASN A 530 -6.74 27.61 -47.44
CA ASN A 530 -6.50 28.72 -48.36
C ASN A 530 -6.66 28.29 -49.82
N ILE A 531 -6.15 27.11 -50.18
CA ILE A 531 -6.16 26.57 -51.53
C ILE A 531 -6.38 25.06 -51.56
N GLY A 532 -7.06 24.58 -52.60
CA GLY A 532 -7.04 23.16 -52.98
C GLY A 532 -7.76 22.20 -52.03
N CYS A 533 -8.48 22.67 -51.00
CA CYS A 533 -9.35 21.79 -50.23
C CYS A 533 -10.68 21.54 -50.94
N GLU A 534 -11.10 20.28 -50.99
CA GLU A 534 -12.35 19.87 -51.62
C GLU A 534 -13.08 18.81 -50.78
N ILE A 535 -14.30 18.44 -51.19
CA ILE A 535 -15.07 17.41 -50.49
C ILE A 535 -14.48 16.01 -50.76
N TYR A 536 -14.03 15.73 -51.99
CA TYR A 536 -13.62 14.40 -52.42
C TYR A 536 -12.19 14.40 -52.93
N ALA A 537 -11.35 13.53 -52.37
CA ALA A 537 -10.02 13.29 -52.89
C ALA A 537 -10.06 12.77 -54.34
N PRO A 538 -9.00 12.98 -55.14
CA PRO A 538 -8.90 12.41 -56.47
C PRO A 538 -9.16 10.90 -56.48
N ASN A 539 -9.87 10.42 -57.50
CA ASN A 539 -10.25 9.01 -57.67
C ASN A 539 -11.22 8.46 -56.61
N THR A 540 -11.88 9.32 -55.81
CA THR A 540 -12.92 8.85 -54.88
C THR A 540 -14.11 8.26 -55.64
N THR A 541 -14.45 7.00 -55.36
CA THR A 541 -15.56 6.27 -56.02
C THR A 541 -16.62 5.83 -55.01
N GLY A 542 -17.84 5.57 -55.51
CA GLY A 542 -19.02 5.23 -54.72
C GLY A 542 -20.19 6.18 -55.00
N THR A 543 -21.39 5.79 -54.60
CA THR A 543 -22.58 6.65 -54.70
C THR A 543 -22.43 7.83 -53.75
N ARG A 544 -22.64 9.06 -54.25
CA ARG A 544 -22.47 10.30 -53.49
C ARG A 544 -23.84 10.90 -53.17
N ASN A 545 -24.27 10.73 -51.93
CA ASN A 545 -25.54 11.22 -51.43
C ASN A 545 -25.26 12.42 -50.52
N SER A 546 -25.90 13.55 -50.78
CA SER A 546 -25.72 14.78 -50.00
C SER A 546 -27.08 15.40 -49.74
N GLN A 547 -27.55 15.33 -48.50
CA GLN A 547 -28.83 15.92 -48.06
C GLN A 547 -30.03 15.53 -48.96
N ASP A 548 -30.05 14.30 -49.46
CA ASP A 548 -31.03 13.80 -50.44
C ASP A 548 -32.18 12.98 -49.81
N GLY A 549 -32.27 12.97 -48.47
CA GLY A 549 -33.23 12.18 -47.71
C GLY A 549 -32.74 10.77 -47.34
N THR A 550 -31.50 10.39 -47.66
CA THR A 550 -30.87 9.17 -47.13
C THR A 550 -30.77 9.26 -45.60
N ALA A 551 -31.31 8.28 -44.88
CA ALA A 551 -31.28 8.27 -43.41
C ALA A 551 -29.87 8.05 -42.84
N ASP A 552 -29.59 8.63 -41.69
CA ASP A 552 -28.35 8.40 -40.94
C ASP A 552 -28.24 6.95 -40.44
N ILE A 553 -27.01 6.47 -40.38
CA ILE A 553 -26.65 5.17 -39.81
C ILE A 553 -26.80 5.24 -38.28
N ILE A 554 -27.56 4.30 -37.73
CA ILE A 554 -27.74 4.18 -36.27
C ILE A 554 -26.51 3.50 -35.69
N VAL A 555 -25.78 4.22 -34.83
CA VAL A 555 -24.65 3.69 -34.06
C VAL A 555 -25.19 2.99 -32.80
N PRO A 556 -24.78 1.75 -32.50
CA PRO A 556 -25.14 1.10 -31.25
C PRO A 556 -24.47 1.80 -30.05
N VAL A 557 -25.13 1.74 -28.90
CA VAL A 557 -24.59 2.29 -27.64
C VAL A 557 -23.27 1.58 -27.30
N ALA A 558 -22.24 2.36 -26.95
CA ALA A 558 -20.97 1.82 -26.50
C ALA A 558 -21.14 0.99 -25.21
N SER A 559 -20.32 -0.05 -25.05
CA SER A 559 -20.43 -0.90 -23.85
C SER A 559 -20.12 -0.12 -22.56
N ALA A 560 -20.75 -0.56 -21.47
CA ALA A 560 -20.51 0.00 -20.14
C ALA A 560 -19.18 -0.50 -19.56
N THR A 561 -18.54 0.36 -18.78
CA THR A 561 -17.27 0.07 -18.11
C THR A 561 -17.50 -0.97 -17.01
N PRO A 562 -16.68 -2.03 -16.93
CA PRO A 562 -16.83 -3.05 -15.90
C PRO A 562 -16.50 -2.48 -14.51
N GLY A 563 -17.16 -3.00 -13.48
CA GLY A 563 -16.79 -2.71 -12.09
C GLY A 563 -15.47 -3.37 -11.71
N GLN A 564 -14.79 -2.80 -10.72
CA GLN A 564 -13.48 -3.27 -10.25
C GLN A 564 -13.54 -4.59 -9.46
N GLY A 565 -14.71 -4.96 -8.93
CA GLY A 565 -14.82 -6.10 -8.01
C GLY A 565 -14.34 -5.74 -6.60
N ASN A 566 -14.05 -6.75 -5.79
CA ASN A 566 -13.61 -6.58 -4.40
C ASN A 566 -12.10 -6.79 -4.29
N VAL A 567 -11.40 -5.80 -3.76
CA VAL A 567 -10.01 -5.89 -3.34
C VAL A 567 -9.99 -6.19 -1.83
N PRO A 568 -9.34 -7.27 -1.35
CA PRO A 568 -9.20 -7.54 0.07
C PRO A 568 -8.38 -6.45 0.76
N ALA A 569 -8.64 -6.21 2.05
CA ALA A 569 -7.87 -5.24 2.81
C ALA A 569 -6.41 -5.67 2.94
N ALA A 570 -5.49 -4.72 2.77
CA ALA A 570 -4.07 -4.94 2.95
C ALA A 570 -3.74 -5.41 4.39
N PRO A 571 -2.73 -6.27 4.58
CA PRO A 571 -2.23 -6.61 5.91
C PRO A 571 -1.78 -5.36 6.66
N VAL A 572 -2.33 -5.13 7.86
CA VAL A 572 -2.00 -3.96 8.69
C VAL A 572 -0.56 -4.05 9.17
N ASN A 573 0.25 -3.02 8.92
CA ASN A 573 1.55 -2.88 9.58
C ASN A 573 1.32 -2.63 11.07
N ALA A 574 1.72 -3.56 11.93
CA ALA A 574 1.76 -3.32 13.36
C ALA A 574 2.91 -2.35 13.65
N VAL A 575 2.67 -1.05 13.46
CA VAL A 575 3.68 -0.03 13.72
C VAL A 575 3.96 -0.02 15.23
N SER A 576 5.09 -0.59 15.64
CA SER A 576 5.54 -0.51 17.04
C SER A 576 5.78 0.96 17.38
N GLN A 577 4.88 1.54 18.17
CA GLN A 577 5.01 2.94 18.59
C GLN A 577 6.31 3.11 19.38
N GLN A 578 7.10 4.12 19.01
CA GLN A 578 8.31 4.54 19.72
C GLN A 578 7.91 5.04 21.10
N LYS A 579 8.58 4.58 22.16
CA LYS A 579 8.28 5.01 23.54
C LYS A 579 9.26 6.09 24.00
N LEU A 580 8.77 7.30 24.29
CA LEU A 580 9.57 8.38 24.88
C LEU A 580 9.47 8.35 26.40
N THR A 581 10.61 8.27 27.09
CA THR A 581 10.69 8.37 28.55
C THR A 581 11.89 9.24 28.95
N ASN A 582 11.85 9.84 30.14
CA ASN A 582 12.96 10.62 30.71
C ASN A 582 13.44 11.80 29.84
N TYR A 583 12.52 12.51 29.20
CA TYR A 583 12.82 13.64 28.31
C TYR A 583 12.37 14.97 28.94
N THR A 584 13.17 16.04 28.80
CA THR A 584 12.79 17.38 29.27
C THR A 584 12.80 18.38 28.12
N ILE A 585 11.65 19.00 27.90
CA ILE A 585 11.44 20.10 26.96
C ILE A 585 12.00 21.36 27.60
N GLY A 586 13.08 21.89 27.00
CA GLY A 586 13.67 23.16 27.39
C GLY A 586 12.88 24.35 26.86
N THR A 587 12.77 25.40 27.66
CA THR A 587 12.15 26.69 27.34
C THR A 587 13.11 27.83 27.65
N ASN A 588 13.00 28.93 26.91
CA ASN A 588 13.85 30.11 27.01
C ASN A 588 13.03 31.34 27.43
N SER A 589 13.71 32.38 27.93
CA SER A 589 13.09 33.62 28.39
C SER A 589 12.46 34.46 27.27
N ASP A 590 12.71 34.15 26.00
CA ASP A 590 12.02 34.77 24.86
C ASP A 590 10.70 34.06 24.49
N GLY A 591 10.34 33.01 25.24
CA GLY A 591 9.15 32.19 25.00
C GLY A 591 9.38 31.01 24.04
N SER A 592 10.58 30.87 23.46
CA SER A 592 10.90 29.73 22.60
C SER A 592 11.11 28.43 23.39
N SER A 593 10.90 27.29 22.73
CA SER A 593 11.06 25.95 23.30
C SER A 593 11.79 25.00 22.35
N GLY A 594 12.29 23.89 22.87
CA GLY A 594 12.77 22.78 22.06
C GLY A 594 11.62 22.00 21.43
N THR A 595 11.74 21.66 20.15
CA THR A 595 10.79 20.81 19.42
C THR A 595 11.43 19.46 19.08
N LEU A 596 10.73 18.36 19.34
CA LEU A 596 11.09 17.02 18.87
C LEU A 596 10.20 16.63 17.69
N LYS A 597 10.79 16.16 16.58
CA LYS A 597 10.05 15.64 15.44
C LYS A 597 10.09 14.11 15.40
N ALA A 598 8.95 13.44 15.49
CA ALA A 598 8.85 11.98 15.48
C ALA A 598 7.46 11.51 15.04
N ASN A 599 7.39 10.37 14.34
CA ASN A 599 6.15 9.71 13.96
C ASN A 599 5.95 8.44 14.80
N ASN A 600 4.69 8.07 15.06
CA ASN A 600 4.30 6.90 15.84
C ASN A 600 4.94 6.92 17.24
N LEU A 601 4.80 8.02 17.99
CA LEU A 601 5.43 8.24 19.30
C LEU A 601 4.39 8.13 20.43
N VAL A 602 4.72 7.38 21.48
CA VAL A 602 4.01 7.38 22.76
C VAL A 602 4.86 8.12 23.79
N ILE A 603 4.35 9.26 24.24
CA ILE A 603 4.89 10.01 25.37
C ILE A 603 4.50 9.26 26.64
N SER A 604 5.49 8.73 27.35
CA SER A 604 5.29 7.90 28.53
C SER A 604 5.95 8.55 29.75
N ASP A 605 6.69 7.79 30.56
CA ASP A 605 7.05 8.20 31.91
C ASP A 605 8.13 9.28 31.95
N ASN A 606 7.97 10.22 32.89
CA ASN A 606 8.94 11.27 33.21
C ASN A 606 9.29 12.19 32.02
N VAL A 607 8.30 12.55 31.21
CA VAL A 607 8.42 13.62 30.20
C VAL A 607 8.00 14.95 30.84
N LYS A 608 8.90 15.93 30.81
CA LYS A 608 8.74 17.19 31.55
C LYS A 608 8.93 18.43 30.69
N VAL A 609 8.30 19.54 31.08
CA VAL A 609 8.61 20.88 30.58
C VAL A 609 9.29 21.70 31.67
N ASN A 610 10.44 22.30 31.34
CA ASN A 610 11.11 23.19 32.28
C ASN A 610 10.44 24.59 32.32
N THR A 611 10.84 25.42 33.28
CA THR A 611 10.21 26.73 33.51
C THR A 611 11.14 27.89 33.15
N GLY A 612 12.00 27.74 32.14
CA GLY A 612 12.88 28.82 31.68
C GLY A 612 12.12 30.03 31.12
N PHE A 613 10.93 29.80 30.55
CA PHE A 613 10.05 30.85 30.02
C PHE A 613 9.61 31.88 31.07
N SER A 614 9.56 31.51 32.35
CA SER A 614 9.05 32.41 33.41
C SER A 614 9.93 33.64 33.64
N ALA A 615 11.20 33.59 33.22
CA ALA A 615 12.09 34.76 33.28
C ALA A 615 11.67 35.85 32.28
N GLY A 616 10.89 35.47 31.25
CA GLY A 616 10.43 36.34 30.17
C GLY A 616 9.05 36.97 30.37
N THR A 617 8.17 36.33 31.15
CA THR A 617 6.76 36.72 31.25
C THR A 617 6.23 36.68 32.69
N ALA A 618 5.35 37.63 33.00
CA ALA A 618 4.60 37.68 34.26
C ALA A 618 3.24 36.96 34.15
N ASP A 619 2.93 36.37 33.00
CA ASP A 619 1.69 35.63 32.80
C ASP A 619 1.65 34.40 33.73
N THR A 620 0.46 34.11 34.24
CA THR A 620 0.20 32.93 35.07
C THR A 620 -0.26 31.73 34.23
N THR A 621 -0.40 31.90 32.92
CA THR A 621 -0.67 30.84 31.95
C THR A 621 0.10 31.11 30.67
N VAL A 622 0.86 30.12 30.19
CA VAL A 622 1.68 30.21 28.97
C VAL A 622 1.42 28.98 28.12
N VAL A 623 1.19 29.16 26.83
CA VAL A 623 1.07 28.05 25.87
C VAL A 623 2.39 27.93 25.11
N ILE A 624 2.91 26.71 25.04
CA ILE A 624 4.12 26.36 24.32
C ILE A 624 3.69 25.51 23.13
N ASP A 625 3.71 26.12 21.96
CA ASP A 625 3.22 25.50 20.73
C ASP A 625 4.24 24.51 20.15
N ASP A 626 3.72 23.43 19.57
CA ASP A 626 4.42 22.42 18.81
C ASP A 626 5.71 21.85 19.47
N VAL A 627 5.65 21.43 20.73
CA VAL A 627 6.79 20.79 21.39
C VAL A 627 7.09 19.40 20.80
N PHE A 628 6.08 18.74 20.22
CA PHE A 628 6.26 17.54 19.39
C PHE A 628 5.55 17.69 18.04
N LYS A 629 6.26 17.38 16.95
CA LYS A 629 5.75 17.42 15.56
C LYS A 629 5.81 16.05 14.91
N GLY A 630 4.73 15.63 14.27
CA GLY A 630 4.68 14.38 13.50
C GLY A 630 3.31 13.73 13.51
N GLU A 631 3.23 12.52 12.97
CA GLU A 631 1.98 11.76 12.84
C GLU A 631 1.85 10.71 13.95
N ASN A 632 0.60 10.45 14.40
CA ASN A 632 0.28 9.41 15.38
C ASN A 632 1.05 9.53 16.71
N ILE A 633 1.04 10.72 17.31
CA ILE A 633 1.61 10.99 18.63
C ILE A 633 0.51 10.83 19.69
N SER A 634 0.81 10.10 20.76
CA SER A 634 -0.13 9.85 21.88
C SER A 634 0.56 10.01 23.24
N GLY A 635 -0.23 10.13 24.31
CA GLY A 635 0.29 10.27 25.68
C GLY A 635 0.66 11.71 26.07
N ALA A 636 0.14 12.72 25.37
CA ALA A 636 0.38 14.14 25.68
C ALA A 636 -0.03 14.49 27.14
N GLU A 637 -1.00 13.79 27.70
CA GLU A 637 -1.42 13.88 29.10
C GLU A 637 -0.35 13.47 30.12
N ASN A 638 0.69 12.73 29.70
CA ASN A 638 1.79 12.30 30.56
C ASN A 638 2.88 13.37 30.73
N ILE A 639 2.78 14.50 30.01
CA ILE A 639 3.71 15.62 30.13
C ILE A 639 3.45 16.34 31.47
N THR A 640 4.51 16.52 32.26
CA THR A 640 4.46 17.17 33.59
C THR A 640 5.40 18.38 33.66
N SER A 641 5.30 19.23 34.68
CA SER A 641 6.26 20.32 34.88
C SER A 641 7.51 19.82 35.62
N SER A 642 8.67 20.43 35.35
CA SER A 642 9.86 20.25 36.18
C SER A 642 9.78 21.00 37.52
N SER A 643 8.80 21.89 37.73
CA SER A 643 8.62 22.65 38.96
C SER A 643 7.28 22.35 39.61
N VAL A 644 7.22 22.39 40.95
CA VAL A 644 5.95 22.28 41.69
C VAL A 644 5.08 23.55 41.61
N VAL A 645 5.68 24.68 41.25
CA VAL A 645 4.98 25.97 41.12
C VAL A 645 4.21 26.06 39.80
N TRP A 646 4.46 25.17 38.86
CA TRP A 646 3.81 25.13 37.57
C TRP A 646 3.15 23.78 37.33
N ASN A 647 1.97 23.80 36.72
CA ASN A 647 1.31 22.63 36.17
C ASN A 647 1.50 22.64 34.64
N ALA A 648 1.80 21.49 34.06
CA ALA A 648 1.90 21.31 32.61
C ALA A 648 0.75 20.42 32.14
N LYS A 649 0.08 20.80 31.06
CA LYS A 649 -0.95 20.00 30.42
C LYS A 649 -0.72 19.96 28.91
N GLY A 650 -0.38 18.77 28.41
CA GLY A 650 -0.26 18.53 26.97
C GLY A 650 -1.61 18.41 26.28
N SER A 651 -1.70 18.86 25.04
CA SER A 651 -2.86 18.71 24.16
C SER A 651 -2.45 18.61 22.70
N THR A 652 -3.20 17.84 21.92
CA THR A 652 -2.99 17.73 20.47
C THR A 652 -3.73 18.86 19.74
N ASP A 653 -3.07 19.53 18.82
CA ASP A 653 -3.63 20.60 17.99
C ASP A 653 -4.40 20.05 16.76
N ALA A 654 -4.95 20.93 15.94
CA ALA A 654 -5.67 20.55 14.72
C ALA A 654 -4.77 19.94 13.63
N SER A 655 -3.45 20.15 13.73
CA SER A 655 -2.45 19.63 12.80
C SER A 655 -1.90 18.25 13.21
N GLY A 656 -2.26 17.77 14.41
CA GLY A 656 -1.74 16.52 14.98
C GLY A 656 -0.45 16.67 15.81
N ASN A 657 0.04 17.90 15.98
CA ASN A 657 1.18 18.23 16.84
C ASN A 657 0.76 18.33 18.31
N VAL A 658 1.72 18.30 19.23
CA VAL A 658 1.45 18.42 20.67
C VAL A 658 1.92 19.79 21.18
N ASP A 659 0.99 20.53 21.79
CA ASP A 659 1.20 21.77 22.53
C ASP A 659 1.19 21.50 24.03
N VAL A 660 1.82 22.37 24.83
CA VAL A 660 1.75 22.31 26.29
C VAL A 660 1.29 23.63 26.88
N THR A 661 0.20 23.58 27.64
CA THR A 661 -0.24 24.70 28.48
C THR A 661 0.40 24.60 29.86
N MET A 662 1.16 25.63 30.23
CA MET A 662 1.75 25.81 31.54
C MET A 662 0.88 26.74 32.38
N SER A 663 0.43 26.33 33.56
CA SER A 663 -0.37 27.16 34.48
C SER A 663 0.30 27.27 35.84
N LYS A 664 0.42 28.49 36.36
CA LYS A 664 1.04 28.73 37.66
C LYS A 664 0.11 28.29 38.79
N ASN A 665 0.62 27.48 39.70
CA ASN A 665 -0.01 27.19 40.99
C ASN A 665 0.22 28.36 41.96
N ALA A 666 -0.76 28.66 42.81
CA ALA A 666 -0.53 29.60 43.90
C ALA A 666 0.54 29.03 44.85
N TYR A 667 1.49 29.84 45.30
CA TYR A 667 2.49 29.42 46.29
C TYR A 667 1.81 28.90 47.54
N THR A 668 0.67 29.47 47.90
CA THR A 668 -0.18 29.02 49.02
C THR A 668 -0.79 27.64 48.84
N ASP A 669 -1.02 27.18 47.61
CA ASP A 669 -1.56 25.84 47.32
C ASP A 669 -0.46 24.77 47.32
N VAL A 670 0.78 25.18 47.04
CA VAL A 670 1.93 24.27 46.94
C VAL A 670 2.68 24.19 48.28
N ALA A 671 2.79 25.30 49.00
CA ALA A 671 3.47 25.36 50.29
C ALA A 671 2.68 24.62 51.37
N THR A 672 3.37 23.80 52.16
CA THR A 672 2.75 22.99 53.22
C THR A 672 3.14 23.45 54.61
N ASP A 673 4.14 24.32 54.73
CA ASP A 673 4.57 24.87 56.00
C ASP A 673 3.76 26.14 56.33
N ALA A 674 2.92 26.06 57.36
CA ALA A 674 2.06 27.17 57.76
C ALA A 674 2.84 28.45 58.14
N SER A 675 4.12 28.34 58.52
CA SER A 675 4.94 29.50 58.88
C SER A 675 5.25 30.44 57.71
N VAL A 676 5.12 29.98 56.46
CA VAL A 676 5.38 30.80 55.27
C VAL A 676 4.10 31.27 54.55
N ASN A 677 2.92 30.93 55.06
CA ASN A 677 1.64 31.22 54.40
C ASN A 677 1.42 32.71 54.12
N ASP A 678 1.79 33.58 55.05
CA ASP A 678 1.60 35.03 54.87
C ASP A 678 2.50 35.58 53.76
N VAL A 679 3.72 35.05 53.63
CA VAL A 679 4.65 35.43 52.56
C VAL A 679 4.24 34.81 51.23
N ALA A 680 3.78 33.55 51.23
CA ALA A 680 3.22 32.93 50.03
C ALA A 680 2.03 33.73 49.47
N LYS A 681 1.11 34.18 50.33
CA LYS A 681 -0.03 35.05 49.93
C LYS A 681 0.45 36.38 49.34
N ALA A 682 1.44 37.01 49.96
CA ALA A 682 1.99 38.28 49.48
C ALA A 682 2.67 38.13 48.12
N LEU A 683 3.42 37.03 47.92
CA LEU A 683 4.09 36.71 46.65
C LEU A 683 3.09 36.32 45.56
N ASP A 684 2.00 35.61 45.89
CA ASP A 684 0.93 35.32 44.94
C ASP A 684 0.23 36.61 44.48
N ALA A 685 -0.07 37.54 45.40
CA ALA A 685 -0.69 38.82 45.06
C ALA A 685 0.23 39.77 44.28
N GLY A 686 1.56 39.63 44.44
CA GLY A 686 2.57 40.48 43.82
C GLY A 686 3.36 39.82 42.69
N TYR A 687 2.89 38.68 42.16
CA TYR A 687 3.62 37.91 41.16
C TYR A 687 4.01 38.75 39.95
N THR A 688 5.30 38.68 39.56
CA THR A 688 5.86 39.40 38.41
C THR A 688 7.09 38.67 37.87
N ASN A 689 7.59 39.07 36.71
CA ASN A 689 8.77 38.46 36.06
C ASN A 689 10.08 39.12 36.52
N ASN A 690 10.66 38.60 37.60
CA ASN A 690 12.00 38.97 38.05
C ASN A 690 12.77 37.78 38.62
N GLU A 691 14.03 38.00 39.03
CA GLU A 691 14.91 36.95 39.55
C GLU A 691 14.36 36.29 40.82
N LEU A 692 13.67 37.03 41.69
CA LEU A 692 13.05 36.47 42.89
C LEU A 692 12.02 35.40 42.52
N TYR A 693 11.06 35.70 41.66
CA TYR A 693 10.01 34.73 41.29
C TYR A 693 10.55 33.57 40.45
N THR A 694 11.57 33.83 39.62
CA THR A 694 12.26 32.77 38.87
C THR A 694 12.98 31.80 39.83
N SER A 695 13.58 32.31 40.91
CA SER A 695 14.24 31.48 41.94
C SER A 695 13.29 30.55 42.70
N LEU A 696 11.98 30.85 42.69
CA LEU A 696 10.95 30.04 43.35
C LEU A 696 10.45 28.88 42.48
N ASN A 697 10.83 28.78 41.20
CA ASN A 697 10.48 27.65 40.33
C ASN A 697 11.33 26.41 40.62
N VAL A 698 11.12 25.85 41.80
CA VAL A 698 11.87 24.71 42.33
C VAL A 698 11.15 23.38 42.06
N GLY A 699 11.87 22.27 42.15
CA GLY A 699 11.39 20.94 41.75
C GLY A 699 10.53 20.25 42.80
N THR A 700 10.56 20.70 44.06
CA THR A 700 9.83 20.06 45.16
C THR A 700 9.18 21.07 46.12
N THR A 701 8.11 20.66 46.78
CA THR A 701 7.46 21.45 47.85
C THR A 701 8.40 21.78 49.00
N ALA A 702 9.34 20.88 49.33
CA ALA A 702 10.31 21.10 50.40
C ALA A 702 11.30 22.22 50.07
N GLU A 703 11.77 22.27 48.82
CA GLU A 703 12.60 23.37 48.32
C GLU A 703 11.80 24.67 48.31
N LEU A 704 10.51 24.62 47.95
CA LEU A 704 9.66 25.82 47.92
C LEU A 704 9.47 26.38 49.33
N ASN A 705 9.12 25.54 50.31
CA ASN A 705 9.03 25.94 51.71
C ASN A 705 10.34 26.56 52.21
N SER A 706 11.49 26.00 51.81
CA SER A 706 12.81 26.51 52.19
C SER A 706 13.09 27.88 51.55
N ALA A 707 12.78 28.05 50.26
CA ALA A 707 12.94 29.31 49.56
C ALA A 707 12.01 30.40 50.14
N LEU A 708 10.75 30.07 50.42
CA LEU A 708 9.81 30.99 51.06
C LEU A 708 10.25 31.39 52.47
N LYS A 709 10.84 30.49 53.26
CA LYS A 709 11.43 30.82 54.57
C LYS A 709 12.57 31.83 54.45
N GLN A 710 13.44 31.65 53.46
CA GLN A 710 14.52 32.60 53.19
C GLN A 710 13.96 33.98 52.82
N VAL A 711 12.98 34.02 51.92
CA VAL A 711 12.33 35.28 51.51
C VAL A 711 11.59 35.95 52.68
N SER A 712 10.99 35.16 53.58
CA SER A 712 10.26 35.68 54.75
C SER A 712 11.14 36.29 55.84
N GLY A 713 12.46 36.05 55.81
CA GLY A 713 13.35 36.42 56.90
C GLY A 713 13.06 35.67 58.20
N SER A 714 12.29 34.57 58.19
CA SER A 714 11.97 33.78 59.39
C SER A 714 13.20 33.12 60.03
N GLN A 715 14.34 33.14 59.32
CA GLN A 715 15.65 32.70 59.82
C GLN A 715 16.48 33.84 60.46
N ALA A 716 16.08 35.12 60.30
CA ALA A 716 16.75 36.29 60.84
C ALA A 716 16.44 36.47 62.34
N THR A 717 17.13 35.71 63.19
CA THR A 717 16.88 35.65 64.65
C THR A 717 17.61 36.73 65.47
N THR A 718 18.57 37.45 64.89
CA THR A 718 19.47 38.41 65.58
C THR A 718 18.91 39.84 65.63
N VAL A 719 18.38 40.37 64.53
CA VAL A 719 17.96 41.78 64.42
C VAL A 719 16.81 42.15 65.38
N PHE A 720 15.79 41.29 65.49
CA PHE A 720 14.64 41.52 66.38
C PHE A 720 14.99 41.35 67.87
N ARG A 721 15.98 40.52 68.18
CA ARG A 721 16.44 40.30 69.56
C ARG A 721 17.20 41.52 70.08
N GLU A 722 18.03 42.13 69.24
CA GLU A 722 18.81 43.32 69.60
C GLU A 722 17.95 44.58 69.75
N ALA A 723 16.94 44.78 68.89
CA ALA A 723 15.99 45.89 69.03
C ALA A 723 15.18 45.82 70.34
N ARG A 724 14.76 44.61 70.75
CA ARG A 724 14.07 44.39 72.03
C ARG A 724 14.98 44.60 73.24
N VAL A 725 16.24 44.16 73.15
CA VAL A 725 17.25 44.38 74.19
C VAL A 725 17.57 45.87 74.35
N LEU A 726 17.66 46.63 73.26
CA LEU A 726 17.91 48.08 73.30
C LEU A 726 16.73 48.85 73.92
N SER A 727 15.48 48.52 73.55
CA SER A 727 14.27 49.14 74.13
C SER A 727 14.15 48.88 75.65
N ASN A 728 14.45 47.66 76.09
CA ASN A 728 14.50 47.33 77.52
C ASN A 728 15.64 48.08 78.25
N ARG A 729 16.80 48.28 77.61
CA ARG A 729 17.92 49.02 78.21
C ARG A 729 17.65 50.52 78.32
N PHE A 730 16.95 51.13 77.36
CA PHE A 730 16.48 52.51 77.46
C PHE A 730 15.46 52.69 78.59
N SER A 731 14.52 51.74 78.74
CA SER A 731 13.54 51.76 79.82
C SER A 731 14.22 51.67 81.20
N MET A 732 15.22 50.78 81.35
CA MET A 732 16.03 50.68 82.57
C MET A 732 16.88 51.94 82.85
N LEU A 733 17.39 52.61 81.82
CA LEU A 733 18.11 53.88 81.94
C LEU A 733 17.21 55.04 82.36
N ALA A 734 15.94 55.02 81.97
CA ALA A 734 14.93 55.97 82.41
C ALA A 734 14.51 55.74 83.87
N ASP A 735 14.34 54.47 84.29
CA ASP A 735 13.93 54.11 85.66
C ASP A 735 15.04 54.23 86.70
N ALA A 736 16.32 54.15 86.30
CA ALA A 736 17.47 54.30 87.21
C ALA A 736 17.84 55.76 87.53
N ALA A 737 17.03 56.74 87.14
CA ALA A 737 17.26 58.16 87.44
C ALA A 737 17.06 58.45 88.95
N PRO A 738 18.09 58.92 89.70
CA PRO A 738 17.92 59.24 91.12
C PRO A 738 17.01 60.46 91.32
N LYS A 739 15.90 60.27 92.04
CA LYS A 739 15.08 61.38 92.55
C LYS A 739 15.70 61.91 93.84
N VAL A 740 16.22 63.14 93.82
CA VAL A 740 16.64 63.84 95.05
C VAL A 740 15.90 65.16 95.19
N GLY A 741 15.28 65.35 96.35
CA GLY A 741 14.50 66.53 96.70
C GLY A 741 15.40 67.76 96.81
N ASN A 742 14.99 68.82 96.14
CA ASN A 742 15.66 70.13 95.96
C ASN A 742 16.90 70.13 95.05
N GLY A 743 16.66 69.96 93.75
CA GLY A 743 17.59 70.37 92.68
C GLY A 743 17.37 69.58 91.39
N LEU A 744 17.17 70.28 90.25
CA LEU A 744 16.98 69.70 88.91
C LEU A 744 18.13 68.71 88.57
N ALA A 745 17.78 67.47 88.21
CA ALA A 745 18.74 66.50 87.67
C ALA A 745 18.52 66.36 86.15
N PHE A 746 19.55 66.68 85.37
CA PHE A 746 19.64 66.35 83.95
C PHE A 746 20.46 65.07 83.78
N ASN A 747 19.95 64.11 83.01
CA ASN A 747 20.69 62.91 82.64
C ASN A 747 21.28 63.12 81.23
N VAL A 748 22.60 63.24 81.13
CA VAL A 748 23.30 63.34 79.84
C VAL A 748 23.94 61.98 79.58
N VAL A 749 23.44 61.27 78.57
CA VAL A 749 24.06 60.03 78.08
C VAL A 749 25.27 60.41 77.24
N ALA A 750 26.46 59.95 77.64
CA ALA A 750 27.70 60.23 76.91
C ALA A 750 27.76 59.42 75.60
N LYS A 751 28.32 60.03 74.54
CA LYS A 751 28.62 59.34 73.29
C LYS A 751 29.68 58.26 73.56
N GLY A 752 29.36 56.99 73.29
CA GLY A 752 30.18 55.83 73.66
C GLY A 752 29.67 55.02 74.86
N ASP A 753 28.48 55.34 75.40
CA ASP A 753 27.85 54.49 76.41
C ASP A 753 27.40 53.16 75.78
N PRO A 754 27.92 52.00 76.20
CA PRO A 754 27.55 50.69 75.65
C PRO A 754 26.05 50.37 75.78
N ARG A 755 25.30 51.14 76.57
CA ARG A 755 23.85 51.03 76.74
C ARG A 755 23.05 51.74 75.65
N ALA A 756 23.66 52.63 74.87
CA ALA A 756 23.05 53.37 73.79
C ALA A 756 23.56 52.96 72.38
N GLU A 757 24.40 51.93 72.30
CA GLU A 757 24.95 51.41 71.04
C GLU A 757 24.25 50.11 70.62
N LEU A 758 23.89 50.01 69.33
CA LEU A 758 23.57 48.72 68.69
C LEU A 758 24.87 47.94 68.51
N GLY A 759 24.85 46.63 68.76
CA GLY A 759 26.03 45.78 68.58
C GLY A 759 26.43 45.68 67.11
N ASN A 760 27.74 45.68 66.84
CA ASN A 760 28.32 45.67 65.49
C ASN A 760 28.13 44.34 64.71
N ASN A 761 27.33 43.39 65.21
CA ASN A 761 27.13 42.05 64.63
C ASN A 761 25.68 41.85 64.15
N THR A 762 25.14 42.86 63.47
CA THR A 762 23.86 42.71 62.76
C THR A 762 24.11 41.94 61.47
N GLU A 763 23.77 40.64 61.45
CA GLU A 763 23.68 39.84 60.23
C GLU A 763 22.21 39.75 59.80
N TYR A 764 21.95 40.01 58.52
CA TYR A 764 20.64 39.91 57.87
C TYR A 764 20.32 38.48 57.45
#